data_AF-A0AA35VVN9-F1
#
_entry.id   AF-A0AA35VVN9-F1
#
_cell.length_a   1.000
_cell.length_b   1.000
_cell.length_c   1.000
_cell.angle_alpha   90.00
_cell.angle_beta   90.00
_cell.angle_gamma   90.00
#
_symmetry.space_group_name_H-M   'P 1'
#
loop_
_entity.id
_entity.type
_entity.pdbx_description
1 polymer ?
#
loop_
_entity_poly.entity_id
_entity_poly.type
_entity_poly.pdbx_seq_one_letter_code
_entity_poly.pdbx_strand_id
1 'polypeptide(L)'
;MILVWENKVKNADDKQGQGRFCQLGLSKSTGRPQKRSCRASSSFFQYRRLNNRDVILIYIDKNAAKIVDFGYLSVCHRHWSHHRPPSQLAPIPCTTRSSKMTEPIYPEDAIPWVGLYVCLASLISTLAMAADAFQGFRKRKLWFPCRFFTINAASLTLIAIAMKLPVDLNTDMSPSKAISIAFLVAMVGNFLPSLGLMDGKDLLLNMIAFGILMITITVNVWLQYSTIDDLRQYGILRFMQEHIIRLQMFMLICSLPWPFSVALTIPVSRKILQHRYKELHRLTSNHQEINFSYKELKHKVKKYWMMAETGDPQFAVACSPISSAFGVICLSLAFSSVYFFLDSGSYRSNYVFNSRLDSYEKSEYKWSMKLIVIMQTVGTIVGSIAPILRCLTSISHFDLSKKWTKNHLNLFKVEKYWTQTLQLWKHNHVGSGIPSRHCKKLLHQIKNMILNFCIALQILVVVICKTICLIPRSFLILFFCCCYFCKSLMKRFKQEPNASDSIVIPDMEEYIGYVLQTEAEAKLSKNMLRNSFNSITRILHESEEKEPRYLMKLLKKSTGFNGVLEFDNDEVPPVHPEEIQNCWSLVAVTLTAIALSLPNIANDQVNELLSSVSEGLQFVRHIEESLNTNGELVKARKAASHVWTDVEVYYRWLQIDLQARNGETSEEILEWLGDEAVQIVIQFKRSKYGGMDHSVLNAISASSTYRISQTILLHCKKQENWPTDEELFEFISTIIADLLCACFTNLPRVITMKCHEHAIEERENSIRTAAQLLGRSKKILKILKARQLPNLDMDSIGYIDKWHALPKSQIPNCCFSSARSQLASSSSSESIEITVV
;
A
#
# COMPACT_ATOMS: atom_id res chain seq x y z
N MET A 1 -12.99 18.47 -2.54
CA MET A 1 -12.85 18.87 -1.13
C MET A 1 -12.37 17.68 -0.28
N ILE A 2 -11.26 17.06 -0.70
CA ILE A 2 -10.59 15.93 -0.05
C ILE A 2 -9.12 16.16 -0.41
N LEU A 3 -8.40 16.98 0.37
CA LEU A 3 -6.94 17.18 0.25
C LEU A 3 -6.30 18.03 1.37
N VAL A 4 -6.96 18.27 2.52
CA VAL A 4 -6.43 19.21 3.55
C VAL A 4 -6.35 18.61 4.97
N TRP A 5 -6.37 17.28 5.13
CA TRP A 5 -6.39 16.68 6.49
C TRP A 5 -5.09 16.03 6.96
N GLU A 6 -4.01 16.04 6.18
CA GLU A 6 -2.71 15.48 6.62
C GLU A 6 -1.72 16.48 7.25
N ASN A 7 -2.02 17.78 7.26
CA ASN A 7 -1.07 18.81 7.72
C ASN A 7 -1.42 19.50 9.06
N LYS A 8 -2.38 19.00 9.84
CA LYS A 8 -2.83 19.68 11.07
C LYS A 8 -2.68 18.92 12.40
N VAL A 9 -1.93 17.82 12.42
CA VAL A 9 -1.68 17.03 13.66
C VAL A 9 -0.24 17.14 14.17
N LYS A 10 0.59 18.05 13.62
CA LYS A 10 1.98 18.25 14.08
C LYS A 10 2.30 19.59 14.76
N ASN A 11 1.33 20.49 14.95
CA ASN A 11 1.57 21.84 15.52
C ASN A 11 0.63 22.19 16.68
N ALA A 12 0.48 21.29 17.65
CA ALA A 12 -0.29 21.58 18.85
C ALA A 12 0.40 21.04 20.12
N ASP A 13 1.69 21.32 20.28
CA ASP A 13 2.40 21.25 21.56
C ASP A 13 3.44 22.38 21.57
N ASP A 14 2.96 23.61 21.71
CA ASP A 14 3.71 24.71 22.33
C ASP A 14 2.83 25.96 22.38
N LYS A 15 2.20 26.19 23.54
CA LYS A 15 1.89 27.52 24.09
C LYS A 15 1.24 27.41 25.47
N GLN A 16 1.69 28.33 26.34
CA GLN A 16 1.27 28.64 27.73
C GLN A 16 2.08 27.90 28.82
N GLY A 17 2.85 28.56 29.70
CA GLY A 17 2.97 30.00 29.90
C GLY A 17 4.12 30.38 30.84
N GLN A 18 4.62 31.60 30.62
CA GLN A 18 5.47 32.35 31.54
C GLN A 18 4.66 32.78 32.76
N GLY A 19 5.26 32.69 33.95
CA GLY A 19 4.64 33.18 35.19
C GLY A 19 5.57 33.16 36.41
N ARG A 20 6.53 34.10 36.43
CA ARG A 20 7.16 34.81 37.57
C ARG A 20 7.77 34.04 38.75
N PHE A 21 9.03 34.43 38.99
CA PHE A 21 9.83 34.34 40.22
C PHE A 21 9.12 34.82 41.49
N CYS A 22 9.38 34.13 42.62
CA CYS A 22 9.71 34.74 43.91
C CYS A 22 10.44 33.72 44.83
N GLN A 23 11.58 34.14 45.37
CA GLN A 23 12.42 33.46 46.38
C GLN A 23 11.88 33.66 47.81
N LEU A 24 12.49 32.90 48.77
CA LEU A 24 12.44 32.93 50.26
C LEU A 24 11.63 31.76 50.85
N GLY A 25 12.07 31.00 51.86
CA GLY A 25 13.22 31.08 52.75
C GLY A 25 13.20 29.87 53.71
N LEU A 26 14.34 29.64 54.38
CA LEU A 26 14.66 28.59 55.34
C LEU A 26 13.68 28.44 56.52
N SER A 27 13.51 27.21 57.06
CA SER A 27 13.90 26.88 58.46
C SER A 27 13.60 25.42 58.84
N LYS A 28 14.55 24.83 59.59
CA LYS A 28 14.54 23.51 60.26
C LYS A 28 13.83 23.60 61.62
N SER A 29 13.24 22.49 62.11
CA SER A 29 13.17 22.08 63.54
C SER A 29 12.14 20.93 63.68
N THR A 30 12.54 19.65 63.76
CA THR A 30 12.81 18.82 64.96
C THR A 30 11.63 18.64 65.93
N GLY A 31 11.11 17.40 66.04
CA GLY A 31 10.26 16.97 67.15
C GLY A 31 9.45 15.69 66.90
N ARG A 32 9.88 14.56 67.46
CA ARG A 32 9.16 13.28 67.66
C ARG A 32 9.30 12.92 69.16
N PRO A 33 8.60 11.91 69.74
CA PRO A 33 7.44 11.13 69.28
C PRO A 33 6.37 10.86 70.38
N GLN A 34 5.18 10.35 70.01
CA GLN A 34 4.49 9.32 70.83
C GLN A 34 3.51 8.46 70.01
N LYS A 35 3.48 7.17 70.34
CA LYS A 35 2.89 6.03 69.62
C LYS A 35 1.39 5.85 69.89
N ARG A 36 0.65 5.34 68.88
CA ARG A 36 -0.20 4.12 68.89
C ARG A 36 -0.83 3.95 67.49
N SER A 37 -0.29 3.02 66.69
CA SER A 37 -0.87 1.69 66.40
C SER A 37 -1.94 1.69 65.30
N CYS A 38 -1.57 1.33 64.07
CA CYS A 38 -2.10 0.14 63.38
C CYS A 38 -1.39 -0.08 62.03
N ARG A 39 -1.24 -1.36 61.68
CA ARG A 39 -0.41 -1.95 60.62
C ARG A 39 -0.72 -1.44 59.21
N ALA A 40 0.32 -1.11 58.46
CA ALA A 40 0.41 -1.36 57.03
C ALA A 40 1.88 -1.64 56.66
N SER A 41 2.12 -2.81 56.09
CA SER A 41 3.45 -3.31 55.72
C SER A 41 4.09 -2.45 54.63
N SER A 42 5.26 -1.91 54.93
CA SER A 42 6.17 -1.27 53.97
C SER A 42 7.11 -2.31 53.36
N SER A 43 7.25 -2.31 52.03
CA SER A 43 8.38 -2.93 51.35
C SER A 43 9.48 -1.89 51.11
N PHE A 44 10.66 -2.16 51.67
CA PHE A 44 11.90 -1.41 51.47
C PHE A 44 12.39 -1.49 50.01
N PHE A 45 12.87 -0.35 49.47
CA PHE A 45 13.72 -0.30 48.28
C PHE A 45 15.18 -0.44 48.70
N GLN A 46 15.89 -1.41 48.12
CA GLN A 46 17.35 -1.50 48.18
C GLN A 46 17.91 -1.12 46.81
N TYR A 47 18.72 -0.07 46.77
CA TYR A 47 19.34 0.45 45.55
C TYR A 47 20.53 -0.43 45.14
N ARG A 48 20.51 -0.97 43.92
CA ARG A 48 21.74 -1.43 43.24
C ARG A 48 21.66 -1.07 41.75
N ARG A 49 22.47 -0.09 41.35
CA ARG A 49 22.78 0.28 39.96
C ARG A 49 23.32 -0.93 39.20
N LEU A 50 22.86 -1.15 37.96
CA LEU A 50 23.62 -1.72 36.84
C LEU A 50 22.96 -1.33 35.49
N ASN A 51 23.82 -1.11 34.48
CA ASN A 51 23.65 -0.31 33.26
C ASN A 51 22.74 -0.85 32.14
N ASN A 52 22.30 0.10 31.30
CA ASN A 52 21.92 0.02 29.87
C ASN A 52 20.89 -1.03 29.40
N ARG A 53 19.65 -0.55 29.18
CA ARG A 53 18.88 -0.62 27.92
C ARG A 53 17.49 -0.01 28.15
N ASP A 54 16.97 0.64 27.11
CA ASP A 54 15.73 1.40 27.09
C ASP A 54 14.54 0.69 27.78
N VAL A 55 13.98 1.36 28.79
CA VAL A 55 12.71 0.97 29.43
C VAL A 55 11.68 2.03 29.04
N ILE A 56 10.72 1.61 28.22
CA ILE A 56 9.49 2.36 27.94
C ILE A 56 8.66 2.38 29.22
N LEU A 57 8.46 3.57 29.79
CA LEU A 57 7.51 3.81 30.87
C LEU A 57 6.09 3.67 30.33
N ILE A 58 5.38 2.62 30.76
CA ILE A 58 3.94 2.47 30.54
C ILE A 58 3.23 3.42 31.50
N TYR A 59 2.65 4.49 30.96
CA TYR A 59 1.70 5.33 31.68
C TYR A 59 0.37 4.58 31.76
N ILE A 60 0.06 3.97 32.92
CA ILE A 60 -1.26 3.40 33.18
C ILE A 60 -2.16 4.55 33.64
N ASP A 61 -2.94 5.08 32.71
CA ASP A 61 -4.07 5.95 33.04
C ASP A 61 -5.12 5.14 33.82
N LYS A 62 -5.44 5.59 35.04
CA LYS A 62 -6.41 4.98 35.95
C LYS A 62 -7.87 5.26 35.57
N ASN A 63 -8.15 5.94 34.46
CA ASN A 63 -9.52 6.23 34.03
C ASN A 63 -10.10 5.27 32.96
N ALA A 64 -9.36 4.25 32.52
CA ALA A 64 -9.87 3.28 31.54
C ALA A 64 -10.68 2.10 32.14
N ALA A 65 -10.86 2.04 33.46
CA ALA A 65 -11.53 0.92 34.15
C ALA A 65 -13.00 1.19 34.55
N LYS A 66 -13.73 2.02 33.80
CA LYS A 66 -15.13 2.39 34.14
C LYS A 66 -16.17 2.14 33.05
N ILE A 67 -15.88 1.29 32.06
CA ILE A 67 -16.86 0.87 31.04
C ILE A 67 -16.90 -0.66 30.92
N VAL A 68 -16.92 -1.36 32.05
CA VAL A 68 -17.40 -2.76 32.14
C VAL A 68 -17.87 -2.94 33.57
N ASP A 69 -19.12 -2.56 33.86
CA ASP A 69 -19.95 -3.12 34.94
C ASP A 69 -21.20 -2.25 35.09
N PHE A 70 -22.32 -2.73 34.55
CA PHE A 70 -23.63 -2.51 35.15
C PHE A 70 -24.53 -3.67 34.75
N GLY A 71 -24.45 -4.74 35.55
CA GLY A 71 -25.37 -5.86 35.51
C GLY A 71 -25.53 -6.38 36.93
N TYR A 72 -26.75 -6.21 37.46
CA TYR A 72 -27.28 -6.74 38.73
C TYR A 72 -26.88 -6.03 40.04
N LEU A 73 -27.78 -5.14 40.48
CA LEU A 73 -28.15 -5.08 41.90
C LEU A 73 -29.69 -5.05 42.00
N SER A 74 -30.25 -6.16 42.47
CA SER A 74 -31.66 -6.29 42.83
C SER A 74 -31.90 -5.68 44.22
N VAL A 75 -32.73 -4.65 44.33
CA VAL A 75 -33.63 -4.42 45.48
C VAL A 75 -34.72 -3.46 45.00
N CYS A 76 -35.99 -3.90 44.95
CA CYS A 76 -37.08 -3.09 45.50
C CYS A 76 -38.38 -3.89 45.68
N HIS A 77 -39.02 -3.53 46.78
CA HIS A 77 -40.11 -4.18 47.48
C HIS A 77 -41.41 -3.43 47.16
N ARG A 78 -42.50 -4.19 46.94
CA ARG A 78 -43.94 -3.88 47.10
C ARG A 78 -44.54 -2.61 46.48
N HIS A 79 -45.57 -2.85 45.66
CA HIS A 79 -46.71 -1.95 45.43
C HIS A 79 -47.93 -2.46 46.23
N TRP A 80 -48.79 -1.56 46.72
CA TRP A 80 -50.03 -1.86 47.44
C TRP A 80 -51.21 -1.14 46.77
N SER A 81 -52.38 -1.75 46.73
CA SER A 81 -53.67 -1.09 46.43
C SER A 81 -54.82 -1.79 47.15
N HIS A 82 -55.47 -1.11 48.11
CA HIS A 82 -56.90 -0.69 48.06
C HIS A 82 -57.45 -0.23 49.44
N HIS A 83 -58.41 0.71 49.36
CA HIS A 83 -59.42 1.19 50.33
C HIS A 83 -59.21 2.54 51.10
N ARG A 84 -60.20 3.43 50.89
CA ARG A 84 -60.54 4.76 51.49
C ARG A 84 -61.39 4.57 52.79
N PRO A 85 -61.84 5.61 53.56
CA PRO A 85 -61.45 7.04 53.77
C PRO A 85 -61.49 7.41 55.31
N PRO A 86 -61.84 8.63 55.82
CA PRO A 86 -61.53 10.05 55.49
C PRO A 86 -60.89 10.84 56.67
N SER A 87 -60.28 12.01 56.41
CA SER A 87 -60.51 13.23 57.23
C SER A 87 -59.90 14.50 56.62
N GLN A 88 -60.76 15.51 56.61
CA GLN A 88 -60.66 16.93 56.27
C GLN A 88 -59.35 17.64 56.67
N LEU A 89 -58.78 18.45 55.76
CA LEU A 89 -58.66 19.92 55.87
C LEU A 89 -57.95 20.50 54.62
N ALA A 90 -58.46 21.61 54.10
CA ALA A 90 -57.92 22.40 52.99
C ALA A 90 -57.11 23.61 53.52
N PRO A 91 -56.60 24.53 52.68
CA PRO A 91 -55.35 24.45 51.92
C PRO A 91 -54.39 25.64 52.21
N ILE A 92 -53.10 25.54 51.82
CA ILE A 92 -52.22 26.73 51.67
C ILE A 92 -51.40 26.55 50.37
N PRO A 93 -51.44 27.50 49.41
CA PRO A 93 -50.67 27.41 48.18
C PRO A 93 -49.33 28.13 48.31
N CYS A 94 -48.23 27.46 47.95
CA CYS A 94 -46.98 28.12 47.62
C CYS A 94 -46.62 27.83 46.17
N THR A 95 -46.93 28.79 45.31
CA THR A 95 -46.40 28.92 43.96
C THR A 95 -44.89 29.19 44.00
N THR A 96 -44.08 28.33 43.39
CA THR A 96 -42.76 28.73 42.88
C THR A 96 -42.43 27.99 41.59
N ARG A 97 -42.64 28.72 40.48
CA ARG A 97 -41.71 28.94 39.37
C ARG A 97 -41.05 27.70 38.76
N SER A 98 -41.59 27.34 37.59
CA SER A 98 -40.95 26.52 36.56
C SER A 98 -39.49 26.93 36.31
N SER A 99 -38.56 26.08 36.70
CA SER A 99 -37.30 25.88 36.00
C SER A 99 -37.46 24.60 35.18
N LYS A 100 -37.40 24.70 33.84
CA LYS A 100 -37.21 23.56 32.95
C LYS A 100 -35.92 22.84 33.37
N MET A 101 -36.07 21.80 34.16
CA MET A 101 -35.04 20.81 34.41
C MET A 101 -35.05 19.91 33.19
N THR A 102 -33.96 19.91 32.42
CA THR A 102 -33.73 18.99 31.31
C THR A 102 -33.99 17.58 31.81
N GLU A 103 -34.99 16.91 31.25
CA GLU A 103 -35.33 15.54 31.62
C GLU A 103 -34.09 14.63 31.44
N PRO A 104 -33.84 13.69 32.35
CA PRO A 104 -32.78 12.70 32.17
C PRO A 104 -33.12 11.84 30.94
N ILE A 105 -32.16 11.67 30.03
CA ILE A 105 -32.27 10.76 28.89
C ILE A 105 -32.48 9.35 29.44
N TYR A 106 -33.68 8.79 29.26
CA TYR A 106 -33.97 7.40 29.64
C TYR A 106 -33.24 6.43 28.69
N PRO A 107 -32.86 5.22 29.15
CA PRO A 107 -32.13 4.23 28.33
C PRO A 107 -32.81 3.91 26.99
N GLU A 108 -34.14 3.97 26.94
CA GLU A 108 -34.97 3.66 25.77
C GLU A 108 -34.85 4.68 24.61
N ASP A 109 -34.35 5.88 24.88
CA ASP A 109 -34.12 6.91 23.86
C ASP A 109 -32.69 6.90 23.32
N ALA A 110 -31.77 6.18 23.98
CA ALA A 110 -30.37 6.07 23.58
C ALA A 110 -30.08 4.88 22.64
N ILE A 111 -30.87 3.79 22.71
CA ILE A 111 -30.67 2.58 21.90
C ILE A 111 -30.79 2.83 20.38
N PRO A 112 -31.71 3.68 19.88
CA PRO A 112 -31.74 4.02 18.45
C PRO A 112 -30.45 4.71 17.95
N TRP A 113 -29.80 5.51 18.80
CA TRP A 113 -28.50 6.12 18.47
C TRP A 113 -27.38 5.10 18.39
N VAL A 114 -27.41 4.08 19.27
CA VAL A 114 -26.53 2.92 19.17
C VAL A 114 -26.72 2.22 17.81
N GLY A 115 -27.97 2.04 17.38
CA GLY A 115 -28.27 1.45 16.07
C GLY A 115 -27.76 2.29 14.89
N LEU A 116 -27.73 3.62 15.02
CA LEU A 116 -27.12 4.50 14.02
C LEU A 116 -25.61 4.24 13.86
N TYR A 117 -24.87 3.99 14.95
CA TYR A 117 -23.46 3.61 14.87
C TYR A 117 -23.26 2.26 14.16
N VAL A 118 -24.14 1.28 14.41
CA VAL A 118 -24.13 -0.03 13.71
C VAL A 118 -24.35 0.17 12.20
N CYS A 119 -25.32 1.02 11.84
CA CYS A 119 -25.62 1.39 10.47
C CYS A 119 -24.41 2.05 9.78
N LEU A 120 -23.78 3.04 10.44
CA LEU A 120 -22.60 3.74 9.93
C LEU A 120 -21.41 2.79 9.75
N ALA A 121 -21.14 1.92 10.73
CA ALA A 121 -20.07 0.92 10.64
C ALA A 121 -20.30 -0.05 9.46
N SER A 122 -21.55 -0.46 9.26
CA SER A 122 -21.95 -1.35 8.15
C SER A 122 -21.81 -0.64 6.79
N LEU A 123 -22.12 0.65 6.70
CA LEU A 123 -21.91 1.47 5.51
C LEU A 123 -20.41 1.61 5.18
N ILE A 124 -19.58 1.96 6.17
CA ILE A 124 -18.12 2.09 5.98
C ILE A 124 -17.51 0.78 5.50
N SER A 125 -17.86 -0.35 6.12
CA SER A 125 -17.41 -1.68 5.70
C SER A 125 -17.86 -2.01 4.27
N THR A 126 -19.10 -1.64 3.90
CA THR A 126 -19.63 -1.83 2.54
C THR A 126 -18.86 -1.03 1.50
N LEU A 127 -18.57 0.25 1.79
CA LEU A 127 -17.81 1.12 0.89
C LEU A 127 -16.37 0.60 0.70
N ALA A 128 -15.73 0.12 1.78
CA ALA A 128 -14.40 -0.46 1.71
C ALA A 128 -14.38 -1.74 0.84
N MET A 129 -15.35 -2.64 1.00
CA MET A 129 -15.50 -3.83 0.15
C MET A 129 -15.79 -3.45 -1.32
N ALA A 130 -16.62 -2.44 -1.56
CA ALA A 130 -16.91 -1.93 -2.90
C ALA A 130 -15.66 -1.35 -3.59
N ALA A 131 -14.81 -0.64 -2.84
CA ALA A 131 -13.56 -0.09 -3.35
C ALA A 131 -12.57 -1.20 -3.78
N ASP A 132 -12.47 -2.29 -3.01
CA ASP A 132 -11.68 -3.46 -3.38
C ASP A 132 -12.23 -4.13 -4.64
N ALA A 133 -13.55 -4.29 -4.75
CA ALA A 133 -14.21 -4.81 -5.96
C ALA A 133 -13.90 -3.90 -7.17
N PHE A 134 -14.13 -2.60 -7.06
CA PHE A 134 -13.87 -1.65 -8.14
C PHE A 134 -12.40 -1.68 -8.59
N GLN A 135 -11.46 -1.74 -7.65
CA GLN A 135 -10.04 -1.81 -7.97
C GLN A 135 -9.68 -3.12 -8.69
N GLY A 136 -10.25 -4.26 -8.30
CA GLY A 136 -10.06 -5.54 -8.98
C GLY A 136 -10.52 -5.50 -10.44
N PHE A 137 -11.69 -4.92 -10.72
CA PHE A 137 -12.18 -4.73 -12.08
C PHE A 137 -11.27 -3.78 -12.89
N ARG A 138 -10.89 -2.63 -12.32
CA ARG A 138 -10.02 -1.65 -12.98
C ARG A 138 -8.66 -2.26 -13.35
N LYS A 139 -8.08 -3.06 -12.45
CA LYS A 139 -6.81 -3.75 -12.68
C LYS A 139 -6.95 -5.02 -13.53
N ARG A 140 -8.19 -5.43 -13.89
CA ARG A 140 -8.52 -6.71 -14.54
C ARG A 140 -7.98 -7.93 -13.77
N LYS A 141 -7.87 -7.82 -12.44
CA LYS A 141 -7.50 -8.91 -11.53
C LYS A 141 -8.77 -9.56 -10.98
N LEU A 142 -9.25 -10.61 -11.64
CA LEU A 142 -10.50 -11.31 -11.28
C LEU A 142 -10.43 -12.09 -9.95
N TRP A 143 -9.24 -12.20 -9.35
CA TRP A 143 -9.06 -12.72 -8.00
C TRP A 143 -9.18 -11.63 -6.91
N PHE A 144 -9.43 -10.37 -7.28
CA PHE A 144 -9.70 -9.22 -6.40
C PHE A 144 -8.74 -9.12 -5.20
N PRO A 145 -7.55 -8.50 -5.36
CA PRO A 145 -6.68 -8.23 -4.22
C PRO A 145 -7.41 -7.38 -3.18
N CYS A 146 -7.15 -7.63 -1.90
CA CYS A 146 -7.77 -6.88 -0.81
C CYS A 146 -6.77 -5.84 -0.28
N ARG A 147 -7.07 -4.55 -0.50
CA ARG A 147 -6.24 -3.43 -0.02
C ARG A 147 -7.00 -2.46 0.87
N PHE A 148 -8.30 -2.27 0.66
CA PHE A 148 -9.12 -1.32 1.43
C PHE A 148 -9.77 -1.98 2.65
N PHE A 149 -10.39 -3.16 2.51
CA PHE A 149 -11.02 -3.88 3.62
C PHE A 149 -10.07 -4.95 4.21
N THR A 150 -8.86 -4.54 4.58
CA THR A 150 -7.87 -5.44 5.19
C THR A 150 -8.21 -5.72 6.66
N ILE A 151 -7.91 -6.93 7.14
CA ILE A 151 -8.05 -7.23 8.57
C ILE A 151 -6.99 -6.43 9.34
N ASN A 152 -7.41 -5.55 10.24
CA ASN A 152 -6.54 -4.76 11.11
C ASN A 152 -7.37 -4.29 12.31
N ALA A 153 -6.77 -3.56 13.25
CA ALA A 153 -7.48 -3.07 14.43
C ALA A 153 -8.74 -2.24 14.09
N ALA A 154 -8.68 -1.40 13.04
CA ALA A 154 -9.80 -0.57 12.63
C ALA A 154 -10.94 -1.40 12.02
N SER A 155 -10.66 -2.30 11.08
CA SER A 155 -11.68 -3.15 10.48
C SER A 155 -12.26 -4.17 11.47
N LEU A 156 -11.46 -4.71 12.40
CA LEU A 156 -11.95 -5.56 13.49
C LEU A 156 -12.90 -4.80 14.42
N THR A 157 -12.61 -3.53 14.70
CA THR A 157 -13.50 -2.66 15.48
C THR A 157 -14.80 -2.38 14.71
N LEU A 158 -14.72 -2.09 13.41
CA LEU A 158 -15.91 -1.92 12.56
C LEU A 158 -16.76 -3.18 12.50
N ILE A 159 -16.14 -4.36 12.39
CA ILE A 159 -16.85 -5.65 12.44
C ILE A 159 -17.52 -5.81 13.80
N ALA A 160 -16.82 -5.56 14.92
CA ALA A 160 -17.41 -5.66 16.26
C ALA A 160 -18.63 -4.74 16.45
N ILE A 161 -18.55 -3.49 15.98
CA ILE A 161 -19.67 -2.54 16.03
C ILE A 161 -20.81 -3.01 15.12
N ALA A 162 -20.53 -3.44 13.90
CA ALA A 162 -21.54 -3.95 12.97
C ALA A 162 -22.23 -5.22 13.50
N MET A 163 -21.53 -6.02 14.29
CA MET A 163 -22.01 -7.27 14.91
C MET A 163 -22.68 -7.07 16.28
N LYS A 164 -22.98 -5.83 16.68
CA LYS A 164 -23.67 -5.58 17.95
C LYS A 164 -25.03 -6.27 18.03
N LEU A 165 -25.78 -6.31 16.92
CA LEU A 165 -27.11 -6.92 16.86
C LEU A 165 -27.11 -8.45 17.12
N PRO A 166 -26.27 -9.28 16.47
CA PRO A 166 -26.21 -10.71 16.77
C PRO A 166 -25.64 -11.03 18.16
N VAL A 167 -24.85 -10.12 18.74
CA VAL A 167 -24.31 -10.25 20.11
C VAL A 167 -25.35 -9.94 21.19
N ASP A 168 -26.42 -9.23 20.85
CA ASP A 168 -27.47 -8.81 21.79
C ASP A 168 -28.37 -9.98 22.22
N LEU A 169 -28.26 -10.41 23.48
CA LEU A 169 -28.98 -11.57 24.03
C LEU A 169 -30.44 -11.27 24.42
N ASN A 170 -30.88 -10.02 24.40
CA ASN A 170 -32.20 -9.63 24.95
C ASN A 170 -33.39 -10.09 24.11
N THR A 171 -33.16 -10.65 22.92
CA THR A 171 -34.22 -11.02 21.96
C THR A 171 -33.91 -12.35 21.26
N ASP A 172 -34.94 -13.11 20.90
CA ASP A 172 -34.81 -14.35 20.13
C ASP A 172 -34.17 -14.12 18.75
N MET A 173 -33.80 -15.21 18.08
CA MET A 173 -33.17 -15.15 16.76
C MET A 173 -34.13 -14.55 15.71
N SER A 174 -33.94 -13.27 15.42
CA SER A 174 -34.75 -12.51 14.46
C SER A 174 -34.16 -12.53 13.05
N PRO A 175 -34.97 -12.32 12.00
CA PRO A 175 -34.48 -12.21 10.62
C PRO A 175 -33.37 -11.17 10.43
N SER A 176 -33.42 -10.08 11.19
CA SER A 176 -32.39 -9.04 11.22
C SER A 176 -31.04 -9.53 11.74
N LYS A 177 -31.02 -10.38 12.78
CA LYS A 177 -29.78 -11.01 13.29
C LYS A 177 -29.19 -11.98 12.26
N ALA A 178 -30.03 -12.72 11.54
CA ALA A 178 -29.59 -13.58 10.44
C ALA A 178 -28.94 -12.77 9.30
N ILE A 179 -29.50 -11.61 8.95
CA ILE A 179 -28.92 -10.67 7.97
C ILE A 179 -27.56 -10.14 8.45
N SER A 180 -27.41 -9.81 9.73
CA SER A 180 -26.11 -9.39 10.28
C SER A 180 -25.05 -10.47 10.19
N ILE A 181 -25.39 -11.73 10.46
CA ILE A 181 -24.45 -12.86 10.32
C ILE A 181 -24.13 -13.14 8.85
N ALA A 182 -25.10 -13.03 7.94
CA ALA A 182 -24.84 -13.11 6.51
C ALA A 182 -23.85 -12.01 6.06
N PHE A 183 -24.02 -10.78 6.56
CA PHE A 183 -23.09 -9.68 6.33
C PHE A 183 -21.70 -9.96 6.91
N LEU A 184 -21.61 -10.57 8.09
CA LEU A 184 -20.34 -11.02 8.68
C LEU A 184 -19.59 -12.00 7.77
N VAL A 185 -20.29 -13.02 7.28
CA VAL A 185 -19.69 -14.03 6.38
C VAL A 185 -19.22 -13.39 5.08
N ALA A 186 -20.00 -12.44 4.53
CA ALA A 186 -19.55 -11.66 3.37
C ALA A 186 -18.28 -10.84 3.68
N MET A 187 -18.20 -10.18 4.84
CA MET A 187 -16.99 -9.47 5.29
C MET A 187 -15.79 -10.41 5.42
N VAL A 188 -15.98 -11.60 6.03
CA VAL A 188 -14.93 -12.62 6.17
C VAL A 188 -14.41 -13.11 4.82
N GLY A 189 -15.30 -13.39 3.88
CA GLY A 189 -14.92 -13.74 2.51
C GLY A 189 -14.12 -12.63 1.81
N ASN A 190 -14.41 -11.35 2.11
CA ASN A 190 -13.72 -10.21 1.51
C ASN A 190 -12.29 -10.03 2.01
N PHE A 191 -12.10 -9.99 3.33
CA PHE A 191 -10.78 -9.71 3.90
C PHE A 191 -9.84 -10.92 3.84
N LEU A 192 -10.33 -12.13 3.51
CA LEU A 192 -9.51 -13.35 3.54
C LEU A 192 -8.15 -13.23 2.80
N PRO A 193 -8.06 -12.65 1.58
CA PRO A 193 -6.77 -12.45 0.91
C PRO A 193 -5.82 -11.51 1.64
N SER A 194 -6.34 -10.57 2.46
CA SER A 194 -5.50 -9.61 3.20
C SER A 194 -4.60 -10.30 4.23
N LEU A 195 -4.95 -11.50 4.70
CA LEU A 195 -4.07 -12.30 5.55
C LEU A 195 -2.72 -12.58 4.87
N GLY A 196 -2.71 -12.69 3.54
CA GLY A 196 -1.49 -12.86 2.75
C GLY A 196 -0.55 -11.65 2.76
N LEU A 197 -1.03 -10.45 3.13
CA LEU A 197 -0.21 -9.23 3.22
C LEU A 197 0.53 -9.06 4.54
N MET A 198 0.08 -9.73 5.60
CA MET A 198 0.50 -9.42 6.96
C MET A 198 1.85 -10.06 7.30
N ASP A 199 2.70 -9.30 8.00
CA ASP A 199 3.88 -9.89 8.64
C ASP A 199 3.47 -10.91 9.73
N GLY A 200 4.35 -11.81 10.09
CA GLY A 200 4.06 -12.89 11.04
C GLY A 200 3.57 -12.41 12.40
N LYS A 201 4.05 -11.25 12.90
CA LYS A 201 3.58 -10.66 14.16
C LYS A 201 2.19 -10.07 14.03
N ASP A 202 1.97 -9.25 13.00
CA ASP A 202 0.68 -8.60 12.74
C ASP A 202 -0.40 -9.62 12.42
N LEU A 203 -0.07 -10.67 11.66
CA LEU A 203 -0.96 -11.79 11.39
C LEU A 203 -1.41 -12.44 12.70
N LEU A 204 -0.48 -12.73 13.61
CA LEU A 204 -0.82 -13.36 14.89
C LEU A 204 -1.76 -12.48 15.74
N LEU A 205 -1.43 -11.20 15.92
CA LEU A 205 -2.22 -10.28 16.75
C LEU A 205 -3.63 -10.09 16.19
N ASN A 206 -3.75 -9.84 14.89
CA ASN A 206 -5.03 -9.65 14.25
C ASN A 206 -5.88 -10.94 14.28
N MET A 207 -5.26 -12.12 14.15
CA MET A 207 -5.98 -13.40 14.27
C MET A 207 -6.43 -13.71 15.70
N ILE A 208 -5.65 -13.34 16.73
CA ILE A 208 -6.08 -13.47 18.13
C ILE A 208 -7.30 -12.59 18.39
N ALA A 209 -7.24 -11.32 17.99
CA ALA A 209 -8.36 -10.37 18.14
C ALA A 209 -9.61 -10.84 17.38
N PHE A 210 -9.44 -11.29 16.14
CA PHE A 210 -10.52 -11.91 15.36
C PHE A 210 -11.09 -13.14 16.09
N GLY A 211 -10.24 -13.99 16.67
CA GLY A 211 -10.68 -15.19 17.40
C GLY A 211 -11.55 -14.89 18.61
N ILE A 212 -11.17 -13.90 19.41
CA ILE A 212 -11.97 -13.45 20.54
C ILE A 212 -13.36 -12.96 20.07
N LEU A 213 -13.39 -12.18 18.99
CA LEU A 213 -14.63 -11.71 18.39
C LEU A 213 -15.50 -12.86 17.88
N MET A 214 -14.91 -13.83 17.17
CA MET A 214 -15.63 -14.98 16.62
C MET A 214 -16.18 -15.90 17.71
N ILE A 215 -15.43 -16.13 18.78
CA ILE A 215 -15.89 -16.91 19.93
C ILE A 215 -17.10 -16.21 20.57
N THR A 216 -17.00 -14.90 20.79
CA THR A 216 -18.09 -14.09 21.38
C THR A 216 -19.37 -14.19 20.55
N ILE A 217 -19.27 -13.96 19.23
CA ILE A 217 -20.42 -14.05 18.33
C ILE A 217 -20.98 -15.48 18.29
N THR A 218 -20.12 -16.49 18.19
CA THR A 218 -20.55 -17.90 18.10
C THR A 218 -21.28 -18.35 19.36
N VAL A 219 -20.75 -18.04 20.54
CA VAL A 219 -21.36 -18.42 21.82
C VAL A 219 -22.71 -17.73 21.98
N ASN A 220 -22.81 -16.43 21.70
CA ASN A 220 -24.06 -15.68 21.84
C ASN A 220 -25.14 -16.20 20.88
N VAL A 221 -24.77 -16.47 19.63
CA VAL A 221 -25.71 -17.05 18.65
C VAL A 221 -26.10 -18.47 19.02
N TRP A 222 -25.19 -19.28 19.58
CA TRP A 222 -25.51 -20.63 20.06
C TRP A 222 -26.48 -20.63 21.23
N LEU A 223 -26.30 -19.69 22.18
CA LEU A 223 -27.21 -19.50 23.31
C LEU A 223 -28.62 -19.13 22.80
N GLN A 224 -28.71 -18.15 21.90
CA GLN A 224 -29.99 -17.76 21.27
C GLN A 224 -30.62 -18.87 20.45
N TYR A 225 -29.82 -19.73 19.82
CA TYR A 225 -30.30 -20.89 19.07
C TYR A 225 -30.90 -21.96 19.99
N SER A 226 -30.36 -22.10 21.21
CA SER A 226 -30.78 -23.11 22.20
C SER A 226 -32.03 -22.69 22.99
N THR A 227 -32.36 -21.40 23.04
CA THR A 227 -33.56 -20.88 23.74
C THR A 227 -34.83 -20.91 22.89
N ILE A 228 -34.74 -21.24 21.59
CA ILE A 228 -35.89 -21.43 20.70
C ILE A 228 -36.42 -22.85 20.91
N ASP A 229 -37.07 -23.06 22.04
CA ASP A 229 -37.74 -24.31 22.40
C ASP A 229 -39.23 -24.04 22.58
N ASP A 230 -39.90 -23.54 21.55
CA ASP A 230 -41.36 -23.65 21.46
C ASP A 230 -41.91 -23.50 20.03
N LEU A 231 -43.10 -24.09 19.83
CA LEU A 231 -44.00 -24.08 18.66
C LEU A 231 -43.91 -25.26 17.69
N ARG A 232 -44.26 -26.42 18.27
CA ARG A 232 -44.83 -27.61 17.62
C ARG A 232 -46.24 -27.36 17.03
N GLN A 233 -46.44 -26.28 16.26
CA GLN A 233 -47.79 -25.99 15.75
C GLN A 233 -47.89 -25.18 14.44
N TYR A 234 -47.11 -25.48 13.39
CA TYR A 234 -47.45 -24.97 12.04
C TYR A 234 -47.11 -25.98 10.93
N GLY A 235 -47.95 -25.99 9.88
CA GLY A 235 -47.97 -27.01 8.82
C GLY A 235 -46.67 -27.22 8.03
N ILE A 236 -46.63 -28.33 7.29
CA ILE A 236 -45.44 -28.95 6.66
C ILE A 236 -44.61 -27.98 5.81
N LEU A 237 -45.24 -27.05 5.07
CA LEU A 237 -44.52 -26.13 4.18
C LEU A 237 -43.73 -25.04 4.93
N ARG A 238 -44.28 -24.52 6.04
CA ARG A 238 -43.63 -23.50 6.88
C ARG A 238 -42.51 -24.11 7.73
N PHE A 239 -42.73 -25.35 8.19
CA PHE A 239 -41.72 -26.16 8.87
C PHE A 239 -40.47 -26.38 8.00
N MET A 240 -40.63 -26.77 6.73
CA MET A 240 -39.49 -26.95 5.82
C MET A 240 -38.70 -25.66 5.58
N GLN A 241 -39.39 -24.52 5.45
CA GLN A 241 -38.74 -23.22 5.26
C GLN A 241 -37.93 -22.77 6.48
N GLU A 242 -38.45 -22.96 7.69
CA GLU A 242 -37.75 -22.65 8.94
C GLU A 242 -36.55 -23.58 9.20
N HIS A 243 -36.66 -24.87 8.89
CA HIS A 243 -35.55 -25.81 8.98
C HIS A 243 -34.42 -25.51 7.98
N ILE A 244 -34.75 -25.09 6.75
CA ILE A 244 -33.75 -24.69 5.75
C ILE A 244 -32.99 -23.45 6.21
N ILE A 245 -33.69 -22.44 6.75
CA ILE A 245 -33.06 -21.23 7.30
C ILE A 245 -32.16 -21.58 8.49
N ARG A 246 -32.62 -22.44 9.42
CA ARG A 246 -31.80 -22.91 10.56
C ARG A 246 -30.53 -23.64 10.11
N LEU A 247 -30.66 -24.56 9.16
CA LEU A 247 -29.52 -25.29 8.59
C LEU A 247 -28.54 -24.31 7.92
N GLN A 248 -29.04 -23.33 7.17
CA GLN A 248 -28.24 -22.29 6.54
C GLN A 248 -27.47 -21.48 7.59
N MET A 249 -28.11 -21.06 8.68
CA MET A 249 -27.46 -20.33 9.78
C MET A 249 -26.36 -21.14 10.46
N PHE A 250 -26.62 -22.42 10.73
CA PHE A 250 -25.63 -23.33 11.29
C PHE A 250 -24.38 -23.45 10.39
N MET A 251 -24.59 -23.60 9.08
CA MET A 251 -23.49 -23.64 8.10
C MET A 251 -22.68 -22.34 8.05
N LEU A 252 -23.33 -21.18 8.20
CA LEU A 252 -22.65 -19.88 8.26
C LEU A 252 -21.76 -19.77 9.49
N ILE A 253 -22.26 -20.15 10.67
CA ILE A 253 -21.48 -20.10 11.93
C ILE A 253 -20.29 -21.05 11.84
N CYS A 254 -20.48 -22.27 11.31
CA CYS A 254 -19.37 -23.22 11.13
C CYS A 254 -18.30 -22.76 10.13
N SER A 255 -18.61 -21.80 9.24
CA SER A 255 -17.65 -21.23 8.29
C SER A 255 -16.74 -20.15 8.91
N LEU A 256 -17.17 -19.53 10.01
CA LEU A 256 -16.49 -18.42 10.67
C LEU A 256 -15.05 -18.74 11.14
N PRO A 257 -14.73 -19.97 11.61
CA PRO A 257 -13.36 -20.32 12.00
C PRO A 257 -12.42 -20.64 10.82
N TRP A 258 -12.90 -20.74 9.58
CA TRP A 258 -12.04 -21.13 8.44
C TRP A 258 -10.87 -20.18 8.14
N PRO A 259 -10.93 -18.86 8.41
CA PRO A 259 -9.76 -17.99 8.26
C PRO A 259 -8.55 -18.40 9.12
N PHE A 260 -8.76 -19.06 10.28
CA PHE A 260 -7.66 -19.62 11.08
C PHE A 260 -6.86 -20.66 10.31
N SER A 261 -7.55 -21.49 9.52
CA SER A 261 -6.90 -22.48 8.67
C SER A 261 -6.01 -21.85 7.61
N VAL A 262 -6.41 -20.71 7.04
CA VAL A 262 -5.58 -19.93 6.09
C VAL A 262 -4.41 -19.26 6.82
N ALA A 263 -4.66 -18.62 7.97
CA ALA A 263 -3.62 -17.96 8.76
C ALA A 263 -2.47 -18.92 9.13
N LEU A 264 -2.77 -20.17 9.47
CA LEU A 264 -1.76 -21.18 9.80
C LEU A 264 -0.85 -21.55 8.62
N THR A 265 -1.30 -21.40 7.38
CA THR A 265 -0.51 -21.77 6.18
C THR A 265 0.32 -20.65 5.61
N ILE A 266 -0.07 -19.39 5.83
CA ILE A 266 0.60 -18.21 5.26
C ILE A 266 2.11 -18.18 5.53
N PRO A 267 2.62 -18.41 6.75
CA PRO A 267 4.07 -18.38 7.00
C PRO A 267 4.85 -19.41 6.18
N VAL A 268 4.28 -20.61 5.97
CA VAL A 268 4.90 -21.68 5.17
C VAL A 268 4.81 -21.36 3.68
N SER A 269 3.64 -20.92 3.21
CA SER A 269 3.44 -20.50 1.82
C SER A 269 4.39 -19.37 1.43
N ARG A 270 4.55 -18.35 2.29
CA ARG A 270 5.53 -17.26 2.11
C ARG A 270 6.95 -17.80 1.98
N LYS A 271 7.37 -18.73 2.85
CA LYS A 271 8.71 -19.35 2.79
C LYS A 271 8.93 -20.15 1.49
N ILE A 272 7.94 -20.93 1.06
CA ILE A 272 8.02 -21.72 -0.19
C ILE A 272 8.13 -20.80 -1.40
N LEU A 273 7.26 -19.78 -1.50
CA LEU A 273 7.28 -18.81 -2.60
C LEU A 273 8.59 -18.03 -2.62
N GLN A 274 9.10 -17.60 -1.47
CA GLN A 274 10.37 -16.89 -1.36
C GLN A 274 11.56 -17.77 -1.75
N HIS A 275 11.57 -19.04 -1.36
CA HIS A 275 12.61 -19.99 -1.74
C HIS A 275 12.63 -20.19 -3.27
N ARG A 276 11.48 -20.49 -3.88
CA ARG A 276 11.37 -20.66 -5.33
C ARG A 276 11.73 -19.38 -6.08
N TYR A 277 11.32 -18.21 -5.58
CA TYR A 277 11.74 -16.93 -6.14
C TYR A 277 13.27 -16.80 -6.15
N LYS A 278 13.93 -17.06 -5.02
CA LYS A 278 15.40 -17.00 -4.93
C LYS A 278 16.09 -17.98 -5.88
N GLU A 279 15.54 -19.18 -6.03
CA GLU A 279 16.05 -20.20 -6.94
C GLU A 279 15.95 -19.75 -8.41
N LEU A 280 14.78 -19.31 -8.85
CA LEU A 280 14.60 -18.79 -10.22
C LEU A 280 15.39 -17.50 -10.47
N HIS A 281 15.44 -16.61 -9.48
CA HIS A 281 16.23 -15.38 -9.55
C HIS A 281 17.71 -15.70 -9.76
N ARG A 282 18.27 -16.66 -9.00
CA ARG A 282 19.66 -17.11 -9.17
C ARG A 282 19.92 -17.69 -10.57
N LEU A 283 18.96 -18.42 -11.14
CA LEU A 283 19.06 -18.94 -12.51
C LEU A 283 18.99 -17.85 -13.59
N THR A 284 18.35 -16.71 -13.29
CA THR A 284 18.11 -15.62 -14.25
C THR A 284 19.18 -14.51 -14.15
N SER A 285 19.92 -14.45 -13.06
CA SER A 285 20.94 -13.43 -12.80
C SER A 285 22.24 -13.72 -13.56
N ASN A 286 22.34 -13.30 -14.82
CA ASN A 286 23.62 -13.21 -15.53
C ASN A 286 24.42 -11.98 -15.03
N HIS A 287 25.76 -12.04 -15.16
CA HIS A 287 26.67 -10.93 -14.82
C HIS A 287 26.18 -9.60 -15.42
N GLN A 288 26.22 -8.56 -14.59
CA GLN A 288 25.47 -7.31 -14.76
C GLN A 288 26.22 -6.34 -15.70
N GLU A 289 26.29 -6.66 -17.00
CA GLU A 289 26.78 -5.71 -18.01
C GLU A 289 25.72 -4.64 -18.33
N ILE A 290 26.16 -3.40 -18.61
CA ILE A 290 25.27 -2.33 -19.08
C ILE A 290 24.77 -2.71 -20.45
N ASN A 291 23.51 -3.13 -20.50
CA ASN A 291 22.85 -3.43 -21.74
C ASN A 291 21.71 -2.44 -22.01
N PHE A 292 21.95 -1.52 -22.94
CA PHE A 292 20.94 -0.55 -23.41
C PHE A 292 19.88 -1.16 -24.34
N SER A 293 19.88 -2.48 -24.55
CA SER A 293 18.88 -3.16 -25.36
C SER A 293 17.51 -3.11 -24.70
N TYR A 294 16.63 -2.26 -25.25
CA TYR A 294 15.22 -2.20 -24.85
C TYR A 294 14.54 -3.58 -24.91
N LYS A 295 14.83 -4.38 -25.94
CA LYS A 295 14.22 -5.72 -26.12
C LYS A 295 14.58 -6.64 -24.95
N GLU A 296 15.83 -6.61 -24.50
CA GLU A 296 16.29 -7.45 -23.40
C GLU A 296 15.77 -6.98 -22.05
N LEU A 297 15.77 -5.68 -21.77
CA LEU A 297 15.17 -5.12 -20.55
C LEU A 297 13.67 -5.42 -20.50
N LYS A 298 12.96 -5.29 -21.62
CA LYS A 298 11.52 -5.63 -21.73
C LYS A 298 11.28 -7.10 -21.40
N HIS A 299 12.16 -7.97 -21.88
CA HIS A 299 12.10 -9.39 -21.60
C HIS A 299 12.37 -9.71 -20.12
N LYS A 300 13.38 -9.09 -19.50
CA LYS A 300 13.67 -9.20 -18.05
C LYS A 300 12.50 -8.72 -17.20
N VAL A 301 11.94 -7.53 -17.49
CA VAL A 301 10.76 -6.98 -16.79
C VAL A 301 9.57 -7.95 -16.88
N LYS A 302 9.32 -8.53 -18.06
CA LYS A 302 8.25 -9.53 -18.23
C LYS A 302 8.50 -10.82 -17.43
N LYS A 303 9.74 -11.33 -17.38
CA LYS A 303 10.10 -12.50 -16.55
C LYS A 303 9.84 -12.24 -15.07
N TYR A 304 10.37 -11.14 -14.53
CA TYR A 304 10.17 -10.79 -13.13
C TYR A 304 8.72 -10.48 -12.79
N TRP A 305 7.97 -9.86 -13.71
CA TRP A 305 6.53 -9.66 -13.55
C TRP A 305 5.79 -10.99 -13.36
N MET A 306 6.10 -12.00 -14.18
CA MET A 306 5.49 -13.31 -14.05
C MET A 306 5.80 -13.97 -12.71
N MET A 307 7.04 -13.86 -12.23
CA MET A 307 7.42 -14.33 -10.89
C MET A 307 6.66 -13.59 -9.78
N ALA A 308 6.57 -12.26 -9.86
CA ALA A 308 5.96 -11.45 -8.81
C ALA A 308 4.44 -11.63 -8.72
N GLU A 309 3.73 -11.64 -9.85
CA GLU A 309 2.26 -11.80 -9.86
C GLU A 309 1.85 -13.19 -9.35
N THR A 310 2.62 -14.23 -9.67
CA THR A 310 2.31 -15.62 -9.27
C THR A 310 2.88 -15.97 -7.89
N GLY A 311 3.89 -15.22 -7.43
CA GLY A 311 4.52 -15.33 -6.14
C GLY A 311 3.88 -14.53 -5.00
N ASP A 312 2.77 -13.84 -5.25
CA ASP A 312 2.05 -13.07 -4.23
C ASP A 312 1.29 -14.02 -3.27
N PRO A 313 1.55 -13.97 -1.95
CA PRO A 313 0.80 -14.75 -0.97
C PRO A 313 -0.69 -14.44 -0.97
N GLN A 314 -1.12 -13.22 -1.29
CA GLN A 314 -2.55 -12.92 -1.45
C GLN A 314 -3.17 -13.74 -2.56
N PHE A 315 -2.47 -13.86 -3.69
CA PHE A 315 -2.93 -14.64 -4.83
C PHE A 315 -3.07 -16.12 -4.44
N ALA A 316 -2.11 -16.66 -3.69
CA ALA A 316 -2.18 -18.02 -3.16
C ALA A 316 -3.39 -18.23 -2.23
N VAL A 317 -3.69 -17.26 -1.36
CA VAL A 317 -4.87 -17.29 -0.49
C VAL A 317 -6.16 -17.17 -1.30
N ALA A 318 -6.23 -16.25 -2.25
CA ALA A 318 -7.40 -16.02 -3.09
C ALA A 318 -7.77 -17.25 -3.94
N CYS A 319 -6.76 -17.99 -4.40
CA CYS A 319 -6.93 -19.24 -5.15
C CYS A 319 -7.13 -20.49 -4.27
N SER A 320 -7.07 -20.36 -2.94
CA SER A 320 -7.20 -21.48 -2.01
C SER A 320 -8.61 -22.10 -1.99
N PRO A 321 -8.77 -23.38 -1.60
CA PRO A 321 -10.09 -24.01 -1.45
C PRO A 321 -11.00 -23.28 -0.47
N ILE A 322 -10.45 -22.67 0.59
CA ILE A 322 -11.21 -21.95 1.61
C ILE A 322 -11.82 -20.67 1.02
N SER A 323 -11.02 -19.87 0.29
CA SER A 323 -11.49 -18.67 -0.43
C SER A 323 -12.60 -19.01 -1.43
N SER A 324 -12.42 -20.10 -2.19
CA SER A 324 -13.42 -20.57 -3.15
C SER A 324 -14.71 -21.06 -2.48
N ALA A 325 -14.61 -21.73 -1.33
CA ALA A 325 -15.77 -22.16 -0.56
C ALA A 325 -16.57 -20.96 -0.02
N PHE A 326 -15.88 -19.91 0.48
CA PHE A 326 -16.53 -18.64 0.83
C PHE A 326 -17.24 -18.01 -0.37
N GLY A 327 -16.70 -18.12 -1.59
CA GLY A 327 -17.38 -17.65 -2.79
C GLY A 327 -18.68 -18.39 -3.09
N VAL A 328 -18.76 -19.70 -2.84
CA VAL A 328 -19.99 -20.49 -2.98
C VAL A 328 -21.02 -20.08 -1.92
N ILE A 329 -20.58 -19.90 -0.67
CA ILE A 329 -21.45 -19.44 0.42
C ILE A 329 -21.94 -18.02 0.13
N CYS A 330 -21.08 -17.12 -0.33
CA CYS A 330 -21.48 -15.76 -0.71
C CYS A 330 -22.44 -15.74 -1.90
N LEU A 331 -22.33 -16.70 -2.84
CA LEU A 331 -23.30 -16.82 -3.94
C LEU A 331 -24.70 -17.13 -3.42
N SER A 332 -24.83 -18.08 -2.47
CA SER A 332 -26.14 -18.38 -1.87
C SER A 332 -26.67 -17.21 -1.04
N LEU A 333 -25.81 -16.54 -0.26
CA LEU A 333 -26.17 -15.34 0.50
C LEU A 333 -26.64 -14.18 -0.39
N ALA A 334 -25.95 -13.93 -1.50
CA ALA A 334 -26.34 -12.90 -2.46
C ALA A 334 -27.71 -13.20 -3.06
N PHE A 335 -27.96 -14.45 -3.45
CA PHE A 335 -29.26 -14.86 -3.98
C PHE A 335 -30.38 -14.70 -2.95
N SER A 336 -30.17 -15.16 -1.71
CA SER A 336 -31.11 -14.96 -0.61
C SER A 336 -31.38 -13.47 -0.32
N SER A 337 -30.35 -12.63 -0.37
CA SER A 337 -30.45 -11.18 -0.12
C SER A 337 -31.19 -10.44 -1.24
N VAL A 338 -30.95 -10.81 -2.50
CA VAL A 338 -31.68 -10.27 -3.66
C VAL A 338 -33.14 -10.69 -3.61
N TYR A 339 -33.42 -11.96 -3.29
CA TYR A 339 -34.80 -12.44 -3.13
C TYR A 339 -35.53 -11.66 -2.03
N PHE A 340 -34.89 -11.44 -0.88
CA PHE A 340 -35.45 -10.62 0.21
C PHE A 340 -35.76 -9.18 -0.22
N PHE A 341 -34.92 -8.58 -1.09
CA PHE A 341 -35.11 -7.21 -1.60
C PHE A 341 -36.15 -7.11 -2.73
N LEU A 342 -36.33 -8.16 -3.53
CA LEU A 342 -37.36 -8.21 -4.57
C LEU A 342 -38.74 -8.51 -3.98
N ASP A 343 -38.80 -9.38 -2.97
CA ASP A 343 -40.02 -9.68 -2.23
C ASP A 343 -40.57 -8.44 -1.51
N SER A 344 -39.71 -7.52 -1.04
CA SER A 344 -40.16 -6.25 -0.44
C SER A 344 -40.71 -5.21 -1.44
N GLY A 345 -40.39 -5.33 -2.74
CA GLY A 345 -40.78 -4.34 -3.77
C GLY A 345 -42.07 -4.66 -4.55
N SER A 346 -42.67 -5.84 -4.37
CA SER A 346 -43.88 -6.25 -5.09
C SER A 346 -45.17 -5.68 -4.46
N TYR A 347 -46.10 -5.17 -5.28
CA TYR A 347 -47.38 -4.56 -4.84
C TYR A 347 -48.25 -5.47 -3.93
N ARG A 348 -48.15 -6.80 -4.06
CA ARG A 348 -48.86 -7.78 -3.21
C ARG A 348 -48.20 -7.98 -1.83
N SER A 349 -46.96 -7.52 -1.69
CA SER A 349 -46.09 -7.67 -0.51
C SER A 349 -45.97 -6.38 0.31
N ASN A 350 -46.53 -5.26 -0.11
CA ASN A 350 -46.55 -4.03 0.71
C ASN A 350 -47.19 -4.28 2.08
N TYR A 351 -48.15 -5.21 2.20
CA TYR A 351 -48.72 -5.64 3.49
C TYR A 351 -47.76 -6.51 4.34
N VAL A 352 -46.95 -7.38 3.72
CA VAL A 352 -45.99 -8.25 4.43
C VAL A 352 -44.72 -7.49 4.81
N PHE A 353 -44.26 -6.59 3.95
CA PHE A 353 -43.15 -5.68 4.23
C PHE A 353 -43.53 -4.61 5.24
N ASN A 354 -44.71 -3.96 5.13
CA ASN A 354 -45.18 -3.01 6.15
C ASN A 354 -45.47 -3.69 7.49
N SER A 355 -46.01 -4.91 7.52
CA SER A 355 -46.17 -5.65 8.80
C SER A 355 -44.83 -6.08 9.41
N ARG A 356 -43.81 -6.38 8.60
CA ARG A 356 -42.42 -6.52 9.10
C ARG A 356 -41.84 -5.18 9.54
N LEU A 357 -42.17 -4.08 8.87
CA LEU A 357 -41.77 -2.71 9.25
C LEU A 357 -42.35 -2.29 10.61
N ASP A 358 -43.64 -2.55 10.86
CA ASP A 358 -44.29 -2.40 12.16
C ASP A 358 -43.65 -3.28 13.22
N SER A 359 -43.14 -4.46 12.85
CA SER A 359 -42.38 -5.32 13.78
C SER A 359 -40.97 -4.80 14.09
N TYR A 360 -40.36 -4.03 13.17
CA TYR A 360 -39.05 -3.39 13.39
C TYR A 360 -39.17 -2.13 14.25
N GLU A 361 -40.29 -1.41 14.20
CA GLU A 361 -40.57 -0.32 15.15
C GLU A 361 -40.79 -0.81 16.58
N LYS A 362 -41.20 -2.08 16.76
CA LYS A 362 -41.30 -2.75 18.07
C LYS A 362 -39.94 -3.24 18.62
N SER A 363 -38.87 -3.15 17.84
CA SER A 363 -37.51 -3.44 18.32
C SER A 363 -37.04 -2.33 19.26
N GLU A 364 -36.19 -2.66 20.26
CA GLU A 364 -35.50 -1.66 21.10
C GLU A 364 -34.72 -0.63 20.26
N TYR A 365 -34.31 -1.00 19.05
CA TYR A 365 -33.60 -0.14 18.10
C TYR A 365 -34.53 0.79 17.28
N LYS A 366 -35.86 0.67 17.39
CA LYS A 366 -36.87 1.52 16.71
C LYS A 366 -36.55 1.74 15.21
N TRP A 367 -36.57 3.00 14.74
CA TRP A 367 -36.29 3.37 13.34
C TRP A 367 -34.90 2.98 12.85
N SER A 368 -33.91 2.89 13.74
CA SER A 368 -32.52 2.57 13.38
C SER A 368 -32.39 1.13 12.88
N MET A 369 -33.26 0.23 13.34
CA MET A 369 -33.29 -1.18 12.92
C MET A 369 -33.51 -1.33 11.41
N LYS A 370 -34.43 -0.52 10.85
CA LYS A 370 -34.71 -0.50 9.41
C LYS A 370 -33.45 -0.13 8.60
N LEU A 371 -32.72 0.89 9.05
CA LEU A 371 -31.51 1.34 8.37
C LEU A 371 -30.39 0.30 8.47
N ILE A 372 -30.21 -0.33 9.62
CA ILE A 372 -29.22 -1.41 9.81
C ILE A 372 -29.50 -2.55 8.81
N VAL A 373 -30.73 -3.03 8.75
CA VAL A 373 -31.13 -4.12 7.84
C VAL A 373 -30.85 -3.75 6.39
N ILE A 374 -31.27 -2.56 5.94
CA ILE A 374 -31.02 -2.09 4.57
C ILE A 374 -29.52 -2.06 4.27
N MET A 375 -28.72 -1.43 5.13
CA MET A 375 -27.27 -1.29 4.89
C MET A 375 -26.54 -2.63 4.90
N GLN A 376 -26.90 -3.55 5.81
CA GLN A 376 -26.29 -4.88 5.89
C GLN A 376 -26.74 -5.80 4.74
N THR A 377 -27.99 -5.70 4.27
CA THR A 377 -28.44 -6.43 3.08
C THR A 377 -27.70 -5.94 1.83
N VAL A 378 -27.63 -4.62 1.60
CA VAL A 378 -26.85 -4.03 0.49
C VAL A 378 -25.38 -4.43 0.61
N GLY A 379 -24.82 -4.32 1.82
CA GLY A 379 -23.46 -4.72 2.12
C GLY A 379 -23.18 -6.20 1.85
N THR A 380 -24.16 -7.08 2.10
CA THR A 380 -24.05 -8.52 1.79
C THR A 380 -24.00 -8.77 0.29
N ILE A 381 -24.86 -8.09 -0.48
CA ILE A 381 -24.88 -8.19 -1.96
C ILE A 381 -23.55 -7.69 -2.53
N VAL A 382 -23.13 -6.49 -2.16
CA VAL A 382 -21.88 -5.87 -2.63
C VAL A 382 -20.66 -6.68 -2.19
N GLY A 383 -20.62 -7.08 -0.91
CA GLY A 383 -19.56 -7.91 -0.36
C GLY A 383 -19.48 -9.28 -1.05
N SER A 384 -20.58 -9.85 -1.51
CA SER A 384 -20.54 -11.16 -2.16
C SER A 384 -19.85 -11.16 -3.54
N ILE A 385 -19.75 -10.01 -4.22
CA ILE A 385 -19.20 -9.90 -5.58
C ILE A 385 -17.76 -10.45 -5.66
N ALA A 386 -16.88 -9.98 -4.78
CA ALA A 386 -15.46 -10.36 -4.83
C ALA A 386 -15.20 -11.84 -4.50
N PRO A 387 -15.75 -12.43 -3.43
CA PRO A 387 -15.65 -13.87 -3.16
C PRO A 387 -16.19 -14.75 -4.29
N ILE A 388 -17.33 -14.38 -4.91
CA ILE A 388 -17.91 -15.14 -6.05
C ILE A 388 -16.92 -15.16 -7.22
N LEU A 389 -16.38 -14.00 -7.60
CA LEU A 389 -15.45 -13.92 -8.72
C LEU A 389 -14.10 -14.60 -8.42
N ARG A 390 -13.64 -14.58 -7.17
CA ARG A 390 -12.48 -15.39 -6.72
C ARG A 390 -12.73 -16.87 -6.90
N CYS A 391 -13.91 -17.36 -6.52
CA CYS A 391 -14.28 -18.76 -6.70
C CYS A 391 -14.28 -19.15 -8.18
N LEU A 392 -14.91 -18.34 -9.05
CA LEU A 392 -14.87 -18.55 -10.50
C LEU A 392 -13.43 -18.53 -11.05
N THR A 393 -12.59 -17.62 -10.55
CA THR A 393 -11.19 -17.50 -10.96
C THR A 393 -10.36 -18.72 -10.53
N SER A 394 -10.50 -19.20 -9.29
CA SER A 394 -9.86 -20.42 -8.78
C SER A 394 -10.32 -21.67 -9.51
N ILE A 395 -11.58 -21.72 -9.96
CA ILE A 395 -12.05 -22.83 -10.82
C ILE A 395 -11.41 -22.75 -12.19
N SER A 396 -11.35 -21.55 -12.79
CA SER A 396 -10.68 -21.34 -14.07
C SER A 396 -9.15 -21.47 -14.01
N HIS A 397 -8.56 -21.43 -12.81
CA HIS A 397 -7.13 -21.55 -12.54
C HIS A 397 -6.60 -22.96 -12.85
N PHE A 398 -7.44 -23.99 -12.69
CA PHE A 398 -7.08 -25.36 -13.04
C PHE A 398 -7.56 -25.68 -14.45
N ASP A 399 -6.73 -26.30 -15.28
CA ASP A 399 -7.11 -26.73 -16.65
C ASP A 399 -8.35 -27.64 -16.59
N LEU A 400 -9.51 -27.07 -16.87
CA LEU A 400 -10.82 -27.73 -16.88
C LEU A 400 -10.88 -28.88 -17.91
N SER A 401 -10.03 -28.85 -18.94
CA SER A 401 -10.21 -29.67 -20.15
C SER A 401 -9.44 -30.99 -20.20
N LYS A 402 -8.53 -31.31 -19.26
CA LYS A 402 -7.64 -32.49 -19.42
C LYS A 402 -7.57 -33.46 -18.24
N LYS A 403 -8.13 -33.14 -17.07
CA LYS A 403 -7.92 -33.91 -15.83
C LYS A 403 -9.15 -34.65 -15.27
N TRP A 404 -10.30 -34.60 -15.94
CA TRP A 404 -11.54 -35.15 -15.39
C TRP A 404 -11.48 -36.67 -15.18
N THR A 405 -10.70 -37.43 -15.96
CA THR A 405 -10.79 -38.90 -15.98
C THR A 405 -9.79 -39.68 -15.11
N LYS A 406 -8.73 -39.08 -14.55
CA LYS A 406 -7.67 -39.83 -13.83
C LYS A 406 -7.41 -39.47 -12.37
N ASN A 407 -7.98 -38.39 -11.82
CA ASN A 407 -7.53 -37.81 -10.54
C ASN A 407 -8.57 -37.75 -9.40
N HIS A 408 -9.70 -38.46 -9.49
CA HIS A 408 -10.78 -38.36 -8.49
C HIS A 408 -10.35 -38.64 -7.04
N LEU A 409 -9.35 -39.52 -6.81
CA LEU A 409 -8.81 -39.81 -5.47
C LEU A 409 -7.77 -38.78 -4.99
N ASN A 410 -7.04 -38.15 -5.90
CA ASN A 410 -6.08 -37.07 -5.57
C ASN A 410 -6.78 -35.76 -5.19
N LEU A 411 -8.10 -35.64 -5.44
CA LEU A 411 -8.87 -34.43 -5.22
C LEU A 411 -9.13 -34.15 -3.74
N PHE A 412 -9.21 -35.20 -2.90
CA PHE A 412 -9.33 -35.09 -1.44
C PHE A 412 -7.98 -35.11 -0.71
N LYS A 413 -6.88 -35.32 -1.44
CA LYS A 413 -5.54 -35.28 -0.85
C LYS A 413 -5.26 -33.87 -0.32
N VAL A 414 -4.96 -33.77 0.98
CA VAL A 414 -4.54 -32.51 1.60
C VAL A 414 -3.04 -32.34 1.36
N GLU A 415 -2.66 -31.20 0.80
CA GLU A 415 -1.27 -30.87 0.51
C GLU A 415 -0.48 -30.70 1.81
N LYS A 416 0.79 -31.12 1.81
CA LYS A 416 1.62 -31.12 3.03
C LYS A 416 1.75 -29.74 3.68
N TYR A 417 1.76 -28.67 2.87
CA TYR A 417 1.90 -27.30 3.38
C TYR A 417 0.73 -26.87 4.30
N TRP A 418 -0.46 -27.49 4.18
CA TRP A 418 -1.61 -27.16 5.04
C TRP A 418 -1.42 -27.52 6.50
N THR A 419 -0.63 -28.56 6.77
CA THR A 419 -0.41 -29.10 8.14
C THR A 419 1.01 -28.86 8.64
N GLN A 420 1.92 -28.39 7.78
CA GLN A 420 3.34 -28.27 8.06
C GLN A 420 3.66 -27.35 9.26
N THR A 421 2.94 -26.23 9.43
CA THR A 421 3.13 -25.33 10.59
C THR A 421 2.80 -26.02 11.90
N LEU A 422 1.67 -26.72 11.97
CA LEU A 422 1.24 -27.45 13.16
C LEU A 422 2.18 -28.63 13.45
N GLN A 423 2.65 -29.30 12.40
CA GLN A 423 3.69 -30.33 12.53
C GLN A 423 4.99 -29.75 13.08
N LEU A 424 5.46 -28.60 12.58
CA LEU A 424 6.66 -27.94 13.10
C LEU A 424 6.51 -27.60 14.59
N TRP A 425 5.36 -27.03 14.99
CA TRP A 425 5.08 -26.75 16.39
C TRP A 425 5.06 -28.00 17.25
N LYS A 426 4.58 -29.13 16.72
CA LYS A 426 4.57 -30.43 17.39
C LYS A 426 5.99 -30.93 17.66
N HIS A 427 6.92 -30.74 16.73
CA HIS A 427 8.32 -31.18 16.88
C HIS A 427 9.17 -30.22 17.73
N ASN A 428 8.79 -28.95 17.88
CA ASN A 428 9.52 -27.99 18.71
C ASN A 428 9.51 -28.40 20.20
N HIS A 429 10.66 -28.36 20.86
CA HIS A 429 10.76 -28.65 22.30
C HIS A 429 10.06 -27.58 23.15
N VAL A 430 9.43 -28.02 24.24
CA VAL A 430 8.85 -27.13 25.26
C VAL A 430 10.00 -26.41 25.97
N GLY A 431 9.87 -25.09 26.15
CA GLY A 431 10.93 -24.23 26.70
C GLY A 431 11.53 -24.75 28.02
N SER A 432 12.84 -24.54 28.18
CA SER A 432 13.67 -25.10 29.26
C SER A 432 13.29 -24.63 30.68
N GLY A 433 12.50 -23.55 30.81
CA GLY A 433 12.19 -22.86 32.07
C GLY A 433 11.24 -23.54 33.06
N ILE A 434 10.81 -24.79 32.82
CA ILE A 434 9.88 -25.51 33.72
C ILE A 434 10.67 -26.45 34.65
N PRO A 435 10.58 -26.30 35.99
CA PRO A 435 11.51 -26.96 36.91
C PRO A 435 11.28 -28.46 37.13
N SER A 436 10.07 -29.02 36.90
CA SER A 436 9.79 -30.44 37.21
C SER A 436 9.67 -31.36 35.98
N ARG A 437 10.31 -32.54 36.05
CA ARG A 437 10.32 -33.59 35.00
C ARG A 437 8.91 -34.12 34.69
N HIS A 438 8.07 -34.26 35.71
CA HIS A 438 6.68 -34.71 35.57
C HIS A 438 5.79 -33.67 34.87
N CYS A 439 5.90 -32.38 35.24
CA CYS A 439 5.15 -31.32 34.57
C CYS A 439 5.58 -31.15 33.10
N LYS A 440 6.88 -31.25 32.81
CA LYS A 440 7.40 -31.28 31.43
C LYS A 440 6.79 -32.42 30.60
N LYS A 441 6.68 -33.63 31.16
CA LYS A 441 6.06 -34.79 30.46
C LYS A 441 4.57 -34.58 30.21
N LEU A 442 3.83 -34.09 31.21
CA LEU A 442 2.39 -33.82 31.10
C LEU A 442 2.11 -32.71 30.08
N LEU A 443 2.83 -31.58 30.14
CA LEU A 443 2.68 -30.47 29.19
C LEU A 443 3.01 -30.90 27.77
N HIS A 444 4.04 -31.73 27.58
CA HIS A 444 4.36 -32.29 26.28
C HIS A 444 3.25 -33.21 25.75
N GLN A 445 2.64 -34.04 26.60
CA GLN A 445 1.51 -34.89 26.23
C GLN A 445 0.27 -34.07 25.86
N ILE A 446 -0.10 -33.07 26.68
CA ILE A 446 -1.23 -32.16 26.42
C ILE A 446 -1.00 -31.38 25.12
N LYS A 447 0.20 -30.80 24.94
CA LYS A 447 0.59 -30.11 23.71
C LYS A 447 0.41 -31.01 22.49
N ASN A 448 0.89 -32.24 22.54
CA ASN A 448 0.79 -33.17 21.42
C ASN A 448 -0.65 -33.57 21.13
N MET A 449 -1.48 -33.75 22.17
CA MET A 449 -2.90 -34.04 22.01
C MET A 449 -3.63 -32.87 21.33
N ILE A 450 -3.41 -31.64 21.79
CA ILE A 450 -3.99 -30.43 21.20
C ILE A 450 -3.54 -30.28 19.74
N LEU A 451 -2.24 -30.40 19.45
CA LEU A 451 -1.73 -30.24 18.10
C LEU A 451 -2.21 -31.35 17.15
N ASN A 452 -2.35 -32.60 17.63
CA ASN A 452 -2.94 -33.68 16.83
C ASN A 452 -4.41 -33.36 16.49
N PHE A 453 -5.18 -32.86 17.46
CA PHE A 453 -6.56 -32.41 17.22
C PHE A 453 -6.60 -31.26 16.22
N CYS A 454 -5.75 -30.24 16.35
CA CYS A 454 -5.66 -29.14 15.39
C CYS A 454 -5.28 -29.62 13.99
N ILE A 455 -4.37 -30.59 13.85
CA ILE A 455 -4.00 -31.17 12.54
C ILE A 455 -5.20 -31.89 11.93
N ALA A 456 -5.92 -32.70 12.71
CA ALA A 456 -7.12 -33.39 12.23
C ALA A 456 -8.21 -32.39 11.80
N LEU A 457 -8.45 -31.34 12.59
CA LEU A 457 -9.39 -30.27 12.28
C LEU A 457 -8.99 -29.51 11.01
N GLN A 458 -7.70 -29.19 10.84
CA GLN A 458 -7.18 -28.51 9.66
C GLN A 458 -7.40 -29.35 8.39
N ILE A 459 -7.14 -30.66 8.46
CA ILE A 459 -7.41 -31.59 7.35
C ILE A 459 -8.90 -31.62 7.04
N LEU A 460 -9.76 -31.74 8.07
CA LEU A 460 -11.21 -31.77 7.92
C LEU A 460 -11.74 -30.51 7.24
N VAL A 461 -11.32 -29.31 7.68
CA VAL A 461 -11.73 -28.02 7.09
C VAL A 461 -11.34 -27.95 5.61
N VAL A 462 -10.10 -28.32 5.27
CA VAL A 462 -9.63 -28.29 3.87
C VAL A 462 -10.43 -29.26 3.01
N VAL A 463 -10.70 -30.47 3.50
CA VAL A 463 -11.53 -31.46 2.80
C VAL A 463 -12.95 -30.94 2.57
N ILE A 464 -13.61 -30.38 3.60
CA ILE A 464 -14.95 -29.78 3.48
C ILE A 464 -14.95 -28.66 2.42
N CYS A 465 -13.96 -27.75 2.47
CA CYS A 465 -13.86 -26.66 1.51
C CYS A 465 -13.66 -27.17 0.07
N LYS A 466 -12.81 -28.19 -0.13
CA LYS A 466 -12.62 -28.82 -1.44
C LYS A 466 -13.91 -29.48 -1.94
N THR A 467 -14.68 -30.12 -1.07
CA THR A 467 -15.99 -30.70 -1.41
C THR A 467 -16.99 -29.63 -1.83
N ILE A 468 -17.11 -28.52 -1.09
CA ILE A 468 -17.99 -27.40 -1.45
C ILE A 468 -17.62 -26.85 -2.83
N CYS A 469 -16.32 -26.75 -3.14
CA CYS A 469 -15.83 -26.28 -4.43
C CYS A 469 -16.15 -27.23 -5.61
N LEU A 470 -16.57 -28.48 -5.37
CA LEU A 470 -17.02 -29.37 -6.44
C LEU A 470 -18.36 -28.91 -7.03
N ILE A 471 -19.22 -28.29 -6.23
CA ILE A 471 -20.55 -27.83 -6.65
C ILE A 471 -20.44 -26.89 -7.87
N PRO A 472 -19.76 -25.72 -7.79
CA PRO A 472 -19.66 -24.81 -8.94
C PRO A 472 -18.86 -25.40 -10.11
N ARG A 473 -17.89 -26.29 -9.85
CA ARG A 473 -17.14 -26.99 -10.90
C ARG A 473 -18.06 -27.89 -11.72
N SER A 474 -18.90 -28.68 -11.06
CA SER A 474 -19.89 -29.55 -11.70
C SER A 474 -20.90 -28.73 -12.50
N PHE A 475 -21.40 -27.62 -11.95
CA PHE A 475 -22.31 -26.72 -12.68
C PHE A 475 -21.66 -26.11 -13.92
N LEU A 476 -20.41 -25.65 -13.86
CA LEU A 476 -19.69 -25.11 -15.01
C LEU A 476 -19.47 -26.16 -16.09
N ILE A 477 -19.09 -27.39 -15.71
CA ILE A 477 -18.95 -28.51 -16.67
C ILE A 477 -20.29 -28.81 -17.32
N LEU A 478 -21.37 -28.93 -16.54
CA LEU A 478 -22.71 -29.17 -17.05
C LEU A 478 -23.14 -28.04 -18.00
N PHE A 479 -22.86 -26.79 -17.64
CA PHE A 479 -23.12 -25.62 -18.49
C PHE A 479 -22.30 -25.65 -19.78
N PHE A 480 -21.00 -26.01 -19.74
CA PHE A 480 -20.18 -26.17 -20.95
C PHE A 480 -20.66 -27.33 -21.82
N CYS A 481 -21.04 -28.46 -21.24
CA CYS A 481 -21.64 -29.58 -21.96
C CYS A 481 -22.97 -29.18 -22.60
N CYS A 482 -23.82 -28.46 -21.86
CA CYS A 482 -25.09 -27.93 -22.36
C CYS A 482 -24.86 -26.91 -23.48
N CYS A 483 -23.94 -25.96 -23.32
CA CYS A 483 -23.58 -24.99 -24.35
C CYS A 483 -22.94 -25.65 -25.58
N TYR A 484 -22.11 -26.68 -25.40
CA TYR A 484 -21.55 -27.47 -26.50
C TYR A 484 -22.65 -28.22 -27.24
N PHE A 485 -23.59 -28.81 -26.51
CA PHE A 485 -24.77 -29.47 -27.09
C PHE A 485 -25.68 -28.47 -27.81
N CYS A 486 -25.95 -27.30 -27.23
CA CYS A 486 -26.69 -26.20 -27.88
C CYS A 486 -25.96 -25.66 -29.11
N LYS A 487 -24.63 -25.51 -29.06
CA LYS A 487 -23.81 -25.06 -30.19
C LYS A 487 -23.71 -26.13 -31.29
N SER A 488 -23.73 -27.41 -30.92
CA SER A 488 -23.83 -28.56 -31.84
C SER A 488 -25.21 -28.62 -32.51
N LEU A 489 -26.28 -28.38 -31.74
CA LEU A 489 -27.65 -28.23 -32.26
C LEU A 489 -27.80 -27.01 -33.17
N MET A 490 -27.17 -25.88 -32.82
CA MET A 490 -27.14 -24.68 -33.68
C MET A 490 -26.28 -24.87 -34.93
N LYS A 491 -25.17 -25.63 -34.87
CA LYS A 491 -24.36 -26.01 -36.04
C LYS A 491 -25.12 -26.91 -37.02
N ARG A 492 -26.15 -27.65 -36.57
CA ARG A 492 -27.06 -28.39 -37.45
C ARG A 492 -27.95 -27.48 -38.33
N PHE A 493 -28.03 -26.18 -38.02
CA PHE A 493 -28.85 -25.20 -38.76
C PHE A 493 -28.04 -24.17 -39.58
N LYS A 494 -26.71 -24.19 -39.53
CA LYS A 494 -25.86 -23.29 -40.34
C LYS A 494 -24.63 -24.03 -40.86
N GLN A 495 -24.53 -24.13 -42.18
CA GLN A 495 -23.36 -24.62 -42.88
C GLN A 495 -22.59 -23.41 -43.42
N GLU A 496 -21.47 -23.03 -42.78
CA GLU A 496 -20.24 -22.50 -43.43
C GLU A 496 -19.13 -22.10 -42.42
N PRO A 497 -17.87 -21.80 -42.85
CA PRO A 497 -16.67 -22.47 -42.38
C PRO A 497 -15.99 -21.77 -41.20
N ASN A 498 -15.18 -22.55 -40.48
CA ASN A 498 -14.42 -22.08 -39.33
C ASN A 498 -13.27 -21.15 -39.78
N ALA A 499 -13.37 -19.86 -39.46
CA ALA A 499 -12.20 -18.98 -39.39
C ALA A 499 -11.45 -19.23 -38.06
N SER A 500 -10.16 -19.46 -38.19
CA SER A 500 -9.21 -19.81 -37.15
C SER A 500 -8.78 -18.61 -36.30
N ASP A 501 -9.14 -18.61 -35.01
CA ASP A 501 -8.53 -17.71 -34.03
C ASP A 501 -7.52 -18.48 -33.17
N SER A 502 -6.32 -18.66 -33.72
CA SER A 502 -5.15 -19.10 -32.95
C SER A 502 -3.88 -18.42 -33.44
N ILE A 503 -3.87 -17.09 -33.49
CA ILE A 503 -2.66 -16.33 -33.86
C ILE A 503 -2.36 -15.28 -32.79
N VAL A 504 -2.05 -15.67 -31.56
CA VAL A 504 -1.15 -14.94 -30.61
C VAL A 504 -0.72 -15.90 -29.47
N ILE A 505 -0.05 -17.03 -29.76
CA ILE A 505 0.43 -17.98 -28.73
C ILE A 505 1.97 -18.06 -28.55
N PRO A 506 2.86 -17.70 -29.50
CA PRO A 506 4.27 -18.09 -29.39
C PRO A 506 5.04 -17.38 -28.26
N ASP A 507 4.74 -16.10 -27.98
CA ASP A 507 5.50 -15.32 -26.99
C ASP A 507 5.30 -15.76 -25.53
N MET A 508 4.23 -16.49 -25.17
CA MET A 508 3.95 -16.80 -23.76
C MET A 508 4.71 -18.05 -23.26
N GLU A 509 5.01 -19.02 -24.13
CA GLU A 509 5.54 -20.32 -23.71
C GLU A 509 6.87 -20.21 -22.97
N GLU A 510 7.72 -19.25 -23.38
CA GLU A 510 8.97 -18.94 -22.72
C GLU A 510 8.79 -18.46 -21.27
N TYR A 511 7.69 -17.75 -20.97
CA TYR A 511 7.45 -17.19 -19.64
C TYR A 511 6.77 -18.16 -18.66
N ILE A 512 6.26 -19.31 -19.14
CA ILE A 512 5.61 -20.32 -18.30
C ILE A 512 6.60 -20.90 -17.27
N GLY A 513 7.88 -21.01 -17.63
CA GLY A 513 8.94 -21.47 -16.72
C GLY A 513 9.21 -20.55 -15.53
N TYR A 514 8.69 -19.32 -15.54
CA TYR A 514 8.91 -18.30 -14.52
C TYR A 514 7.73 -18.12 -13.56
N VAL A 515 6.76 -19.04 -13.60
CA VAL A 515 5.57 -19.03 -12.74
C VAL A 515 5.90 -19.67 -11.39
N LEU A 516 5.71 -18.91 -10.31
CA LEU A 516 5.82 -19.40 -8.94
C LEU A 516 4.50 -20.01 -8.49
N GLN A 517 4.59 -21.20 -7.89
CA GLN A 517 3.44 -21.92 -7.33
C GLN A 517 3.81 -22.51 -5.98
N THR A 518 2.84 -22.66 -5.09
CA THR A 518 3.00 -23.39 -3.81
C THR A 518 2.97 -24.90 -4.01
N GLU A 519 2.34 -25.38 -5.09
CA GLU A 519 2.27 -26.78 -5.48
C GLU A 519 3.15 -27.04 -6.71
N ALA A 520 3.85 -28.19 -6.77
CA ALA A 520 4.73 -28.53 -7.91
C ALA A 520 3.96 -29.09 -9.13
N GLU A 521 2.74 -29.61 -8.93
CA GLU A 521 1.99 -30.37 -9.95
C GLU A 521 0.78 -29.62 -10.54
N ALA A 522 0.45 -28.44 -10.00
CA ALA A 522 -0.76 -27.69 -10.32
C ALA A 522 -0.52 -26.61 -11.38
N LYS A 523 -0.43 -26.98 -12.66
CA LYS A 523 -0.24 -26.02 -13.75
C LYS A 523 -1.35 -24.94 -13.78
N LEU A 524 -0.94 -23.67 -13.74
CA LEU A 524 -1.82 -22.50 -13.86
C LEU A 524 -2.50 -22.52 -15.23
N SER A 525 -3.76 -22.08 -15.31
CA SER A 525 -4.45 -22.02 -16.61
C SER A 525 -3.79 -21.00 -17.55
N LYS A 526 -3.74 -21.36 -18.83
CA LYS A 526 -3.19 -20.48 -19.89
C LYS A 526 -3.89 -19.12 -19.94
N ASN A 527 -5.19 -19.07 -19.61
CA ASN A 527 -5.97 -17.83 -19.64
C ASN A 527 -5.52 -16.83 -18.55
N MET A 528 -5.23 -17.32 -17.34
CA MET A 528 -4.77 -16.45 -16.26
C MET A 528 -3.34 -15.94 -16.50
N LEU A 529 -2.47 -16.80 -17.02
CA LEU A 529 -1.14 -16.42 -17.52
C LEU A 529 -1.25 -15.32 -18.58
N ARG A 530 -2.14 -15.50 -19.56
CA ARG A 530 -2.42 -14.51 -20.61
C ARG A 530 -2.87 -13.17 -20.05
N ASN A 531 -3.82 -13.17 -19.12
CA ASN A 531 -4.32 -11.93 -18.53
C ASN A 531 -3.21 -11.19 -17.77
N SER A 532 -2.39 -11.91 -17.02
CA SER A 532 -1.25 -11.35 -16.28
C SER A 532 -0.19 -10.77 -17.22
N PHE A 533 0.15 -11.49 -18.29
CA PHE A 533 1.10 -11.06 -19.31
C PHE A 533 0.59 -9.85 -20.13
N ASN A 534 -0.70 -9.84 -20.45
CA ASN A 534 -1.33 -8.71 -21.13
C ASN A 534 -1.34 -7.46 -20.26
N SER A 535 -1.48 -7.60 -18.93
CA SER A 535 -1.44 -6.47 -18.00
C SER A 535 -0.10 -5.72 -18.05
N ILE A 536 1.03 -6.43 -17.96
CA ILE A 536 2.35 -5.80 -18.03
C ILE A 536 2.66 -5.28 -19.44
N THR A 537 2.23 -5.99 -20.47
CA THR A 537 2.40 -5.55 -21.86
C THR A 537 1.65 -4.26 -22.13
N ARG A 538 0.45 -4.10 -21.56
CA ARG A 538 -0.33 -2.86 -21.61
C ARG A 538 0.37 -1.72 -20.86
N ILE A 539 0.84 -1.95 -19.63
CA ILE A 539 1.58 -0.92 -18.86
C ILE A 539 2.79 -0.43 -19.65
N LEU A 540 3.55 -1.35 -20.25
CA LEU A 540 4.67 -1.01 -21.13
C LEU A 540 4.21 -0.17 -22.30
N HIS A 541 3.16 -0.58 -23.02
CA HIS A 541 2.63 0.17 -24.17
C HIS A 541 2.14 1.58 -23.79
N GLU A 542 1.31 1.70 -22.75
CA GLU A 542 0.82 2.99 -22.23
C GLU A 542 1.97 3.90 -21.78
N SER A 543 3.07 3.32 -21.31
CA SER A 543 4.27 4.08 -20.90
C SER A 543 5.16 4.45 -22.09
N GLU A 544 5.21 3.61 -23.13
CA GLU A 544 5.86 3.92 -24.41
C GLU A 544 5.18 5.11 -25.12
N GLU A 545 3.86 5.26 -24.99
CA GLU A 545 3.12 6.42 -25.52
C GLU A 545 3.39 7.72 -24.74
N LYS A 546 3.73 7.62 -23.45
CA LYS A 546 4.06 8.75 -22.56
C LYS A 546 5.55 9.11 -22.60
N GLU A 547 6.10 9.10 -23.80
CA GLU A 547 7.48 9.47 -24.03
C GLU A 547 7.74 10.95 -23.69
N PRO A 548 8.85 11.28 -23.01
CA PRO A 548 9.20 12.65 -22.64
C PRO A 548 9.65 13.45 -23.88
N ARG A 549 8.77 14.27 -24.43
CA ARG A 549 8.97 14.92 -25.74
C ARG A 549 9.95 16.10 -25.65
N TYR A 550 9.88 16.88 -24.58
CA TYR A 550 10.74 18.05 -24.38
C TYR A 550 12.16 17.59 -24.04
N LEU A 551 12.28 16.65 -23.10
CA LEU A 551 13.56 16.02 -22.78
C LEU A 551 14.24 15.46 -24.03
N MET A 552 13.50 14.83 -24.94
CA MET A 552 14.05 14.28 -26.18
C MET A 552 14.64 15.35 -27.10
N LYS A 553 14.13 16.59 -27.09
CA LYS A 553 14.73 17.71 -27.82
C LYS A 553 16.05 18.13 -27.18
N LEU A 554 16.06 18.27 -25.85
CA LEU A 554 17.26 18.63 -25.09
C LEU A 554 18.38 17.60 -25.25
N LEU A 555 18.10 16.30 -25.08
CA LEU A 555 19.12 15.24 -25.17
C LEU A 555 19.76 15.11 -26.56
N LYS A 556 19.14 15.63 -27.62
CA LYS A 556 19.72 15.66 -28.97
C LYS A 556 20.83 16.70 -29.12
N LYS A 557 20.88 17.72 -28.27
CA LYS A 557 21.96 18.72 -28.24
C LYS A 557 23.27 18.11 -27.75
N SER A 558 23.17 17.10 -26.89
CA SER A 558 24.30 16.40 -26.33
C SER A 558 25.00 15.52 -27.39
N THR A 559 26.28 15.81 -27.65
CA THR A 559 27.16 15.06 -28.56
C THR A 559 28.03 14.04 -27.82
N GLY A 560 28.12 14.14 -26.48
CA GLY A 560 28.99 13.30 -25.66
C GLY A 560 28.62 13.35 -24.18
N PHE A 561 29.63 13.39 -23.32
CA PHE A 561 29.50 13.52 -21.87
C PHE A 561 30.43 14.61 -21.31
N ASN A 562 30.90 15.53 -22.17
CA ASN A 562 31.91 16.52 -21.82
C ASN A 562 31.37 17.54 -20.81
N GLY A 563 30.06 17.85 -20.87
CA GLY A 563 29.40 18.73 -19.91
C GLY A 563 29.56 18.27 -18.45
N VAL A 564 29.76 16.97 -18.19
CA VAL A 564 30.01 16.46 -16.84
C VAL A 564 31.37 16.88 -16.28
N LEU A 565 32.33 17.24 -17.14
CA LEU A 565 33.62 17.79 -16.73
C LEU A 565 33.66 19.32 -16.78
N GLU A 566 32.70 19.95 -17.45
CA GLU A 566 32.68 21.40 -17.69
C GLU A 566 31.86 22.19 -16.66
N PHE A 567 30.93 21.52 -15.95
CA PHE A 567 30.08 22.21 -14.97
C PHE A 567 30.82 22.66 -13.70
N ASP A 568 31.98 22.05 -13.41
CA ASP A 568 32.73 22.28 -12.18
C ASP A 568 34.24 22.26 -12.44
N ASN A 569 35.00 23.14 -11.77
CA ASN A 569 36.43 23.31 -11.99
C ASN A 569 37.19 23.45 -10.66
N ASP A 570 38.25 22.65 -10.51
CA ASP A 570 39.11 22.63 -9.32
C ASP A 570 39.86 23.96 -9.08
N GLU A 571 39.96 24.83 -10.10
CA GLU A 571 40.47 26.19 -9.97
C GLU A 571 39.54 27.11 -9.15
N VAL A 572 38.25 26.77 -9.01
CA VAL A 572 37.30 27.52 -8.17
C VAL A 572 37.39 27.01 -6.74
N PRO A 573 37.93 27.78 -5.77
CA PRO A 573 38.00 27.30 -4.39
C PRO A 573 36.60 27.10 -3.81
N PRO A 574 36.36 26.09 -2.97
CA PRO A 574 35.09 25.94 -2.30
C PRO A 574 34.87 27.08 -1.29
N VAL A 575 33.61 27.51 -1.09
CA VAL A 575 33.28 28.54 -0.08
C VAL A 575 33.72 28.09 1.32
N HIS A 576 33.70 26.79 1.60
CA HIS A 576 34.21 26.18 2.84
C HIS A 576 34.88 24.82 2.61
N PRO A 577 35.86 24.43 3.46
CA PRO A 577 36.61 23.17 3.31
C PRO A 577 35.77 21.90 3.42
N GLU A 578 34.63 21.97 4.12
CA GLU A 578 33.61 20.92 4.19
C GLU A 578 32.66 21.05 3.00
N GLU A 579 33.17 20.81 1.79
CA GLU A 579 32.36 20.90 0.59
C GLU A 579 31.38 19.74 0.50
N ILE A 580 30.13 20.05 0.14
CA ILE A 580 29.02 19.10 0.14
C ILE A 580 28.96 18.45 -1.24
N GLN A 581 28.88 17.12 -1.28
CA GLN A 581 28.84 16.36 -2.52
C GLN A 581 27.65 16.79 -3.40
N ASN A 582 27.96 17.12 -4.65
CA ASN A 582 26.96 17.38 -5.67
C ASN A 582 26.20 16.08 -6.00
N CYS A 583 24.93 16.23 -6.36
CA CYS A 583 24.14 15.13 -6.93
C CYS A 583 23.58 15.55 -8.29
N TRP A 584 23.20 14.58 -9.13
CA TRP A 584 22.71 14.83 -10.49
C TRP A 584 21.54 15.82 -10.50
N SER A 585 20.58 15.66 -9.58
CA SER A 585 19.43 16.58 -9.46
C SER A 585 19.88 17.99 -9.08
N LEU A 586 20.81 18.13 -8.14
CA LEU A 586 21.25 19.43 -7.65
C LEU A 586 21.94 20.22 -8.76
N VAL A 587 22.88 19.60 -9.47
CA VAL A 587 23.62 20.25 -10.56
C VAL A 587 22.68 20.63 -11.71
N ALA A 588 21.74 19.74 -12.09
CA ALA A 588 20.76 20.04 -13.14
C ALA A 588 19.87 21.24 -12.77
N VAL A 589 19.38 21.29 -11.52
CA VAL A 589 18.55 22.40 -11.01
C VAL A 589 19.35 23.70 -10.97
N THR A 590 20.59 23.66 -10.48
CA THR A 590 21.46 24.84 -10.40
C THR A 590 21.78 25.40 -11.79
N LEU A 591 22.19 24.56 -12.75
CA LEU A 591 22.43 24.99 -14.13
C LEU A 591 21.18 25.58 -14.77
N THR A 592 20.01 25.01 -14.48
CA THR A 592 18.73 25.55 -14.97
C THR A 592 18.44 26.92 -14.37
N ALA A 593 18.64 27.11 -13.06
CA ALA A 593 18.46 28.40 -12.41
C ALA A 593 19.38 29.48 -13.00
N ILE A 594 20.65 29.14 -13.28
CA ILE A 594 21.59 30.04 -13.95
C ILE A 594 21.11 30.37 -15.36
N ALA A 595 20.72 29.36 -16.17
CA ALA A 595 20.20 29.58 -17.52
C ALA A 595 18.96 30.50 -17.54
N LEU A 596 18.10 30.41 -16.53
CA LEU A 596 16.90 31.24 -16.38
C LEU A 596 17.18 32.68 -15.96
N SER A 597 18.33 32.93 -15.35
CA SER A 597 18.76 34.28 -14.98
C SER A 597 19.43 35.04 -16.12
N LEU A 598 19.80 34.36 -17.22
CA LEU A 598 20.47 35.02 -18.33
C LEU A 598 19.56 36.07 -19.00
N PRO A 599 20.11 37.23 -19.41
CA PRO A 599 19.32 38.27 -20.04
C PRO A 599 19.04 37.92 -21.51
N ASN A 600 18.07 38.61 -22.12
CA ASN A 600 17.77 38.55 -23.56
C ASN A 600 17.38 37.17 -24.14
N ILE A 601 17.14 36.14 -23.32
CA ILE A 601 16.69 34.82 -23.81
C ILE A 601 15.20 34.83 -24.11
N ALA A 602 14.83 34.23 -25.24
CA ALA A 602 13.42 34.13 -25.64
C ALA A 602 12.63 33.22 -24.67
N ASN A 603 11.45 33.69 -24.24
CA ASN A 603 10.61 33.00 -23.25
C ASN A 603 10.21 31.57 -23.67
N ASP A 604 10.09 31.31 -24.97
CA ASP A 604 9.80 29.98 -25.52
C ASP A 604 10.98 29.01 -25.31
N GLN A 605 12.23 29.47 -25.47
CA GLN A 605 13.43 28.67 -25.20
C GLN A 605 13.56 28.35 -23.71
N VAL A 606 13.30 29.33 -22.85
CA VAL A 606 13.26 29.17 -21.39
C VAL A 606 12.21 28.13 -20.97
N ASN A 607 10.98 28.24 -21.47
CA ASN A 607 9.90 27.31 -21.16
C ASN A 607 10.17 25.89 -21.70
N GLU A 608 10.83 25.79 -22.87
CA GLU A 608 11.26 24.52 -23.42
C GLU A 608 12.34 23.85 -22.55
N LEU A 609 13.33 24.60 -22.06
CA LEU A 609 14.35 24.09 -21.14
C LEU A 609 13.73 23.62 -19.82
N LEU A 610 12.87 24.43 -19.20
CA LEU A 610 12.15 24.07 -17.97
C LEU A 610 11.35 22.78 -18.12
N SER A 611 10.57 22.66 -19.20
CA SER A 611 9.78 21.45 -19.49
C SER A 611 10.68 20.22 -19.70
N SER A 612 11.82 20.41 -20.36
CA SER A 612 12.80 19.35 -20.62
C SER A 612 13.46 18.86 -19.33
N VAL A 613 13.89 19.77 -18.47
CA VAL A 613 14.52 19.46 -17.18
C VAL A 613 13.50 18.85 -16.21
N SER A 614 12.26 19.34 -16.17
CA SER A 614 11.17 18.75 -15.39
C SER A 614 10.94 17.28 -15.76
N GLU A 615 10.85 16.97 -17.07
CA GLU A 615 10.75 15.60 -17.56
C GLU A 615 11.99 14.76 -17.19
N GLY A 616 13.19 15.34 -17.30
CA GLY A 616 14.46 14.70 -16.97
C GLY A 616 14.59 14.35 -15.48
N LEU A 617 14.26 15.28 -14.59
CA LEU A 617 14.35 15.11 -13.13
C LEU A 617 13.46 13.97 -12.62
N GLN A 618 12.36 13.64 -13.32
CA GLN A 618 11.55 12.46 -12.98
C GLN A 618 12.35 11.14 -13.11
N PHE A 619 13.23 11.03 -14.11
CA PHE A 619 14.12 9.88 -14.27
C PHE A 619 15.28 9.95 -13.28
N VAL A 620 15.92 11.11 -13.13
CA VAL A 620 17.04 11.33 -12.21
C VAL A 620 16.64 10.95 -10.78
N ARG A 621 15.45 11.36 -10.34
CA ARG A 621 14.90 10.98 -9.03
C ARG A 621 14.87 9.48 -8.82
N HIS A 622 14.38 8.71 -9.80
CA HIS A 622 14.34 7.24 -9.69
C HIS A 622 15.74 6.62 -9.65
N ILE A 623 16.72 7.23 -10.31
CA ILE A 623 18.11 6.78 -10.33
C ILE A 623 18.76 7.06 -8.97
N GLU A 624 18.69 8.30 -8.49
CA GLU A 624 19.26 8.70 -7.21
C GLU A 624 18.60 7.98 -6.02
N GLU A 625 17.28 7.77 -6.04
CA GLU A 625 16.59 6.97 -5.01
C GLU A 625 17.05 5.51 -4.96
N SER A 626 17.51 4.95 -6.08
CA SER A 626 17.95 3.56 -6.16
C SER A 626 19.46 3.37 -5.96
N LEU A 627 20.29 4.37 -6.26
CA LEU A 627 21.75 4.27 -6.17
C LEU A 627 22.34 5.07 -5.00
N ASN A 628 21.80 6.26 -4.68
CA ASN A 628 22.40 7.21 -3.74
C ASN A 628 21.76 7.10 -2.35
N THR A 629 22.16 6.08 -1.59
CA THR A 629 21.69 5.87 -0.20
C THR A 629 22.53 6.61 0.85
N ASN A 630 23.62 7.28 0.45
CA ASN A 630 24.47 8.10 1.32
C ASN A 630 23.70 9.29 1.91
N GLY A 631 23.84 9.51 3.22
CA GLY A 631 23.17 10.60 3.94
C GLY A 631 23.43 11.99 3.36
N GLU A 632 24.64 12.29 2.90
CA GLU A 632 24.97 13.59 2.29
C GLU A 632 24.29 13.77 0.91
N LEU A 633 24.31 12.75 0.05
CA LEU A 633 23.60 12.78 -1.23
C LEU A 633 22.08 12.86 -1.05
N VAL A 634 21.53 12.29 0.03
CA VAL A 634 20.12 12.45 0.39
C VAL A 634 19.81 13.91 0.75
N LYS A 635 20.71 14.62 1.44
CA LYS A 635 20.55 16.06 1.72
C LYS A 635 20.64 16.88 0.43
N ALA A 636 21.61 16.60 -0.44
CA ALA A 636 21.76 17.27 -1.74
C ALA A 636 20.49 17.12 -2.61
N ARG A 637 19.93 15.91 -2.70
CA ARG A 637 18.68 15.66 -3.41
C ARG A 637 17.49 16.41 -2.79
N LYS A 638 17.41 16.47 -1.46
CA LYS A 638 16.38 17.25 -0.77
C LYS A 638 16.51 18.75 -1.06
N ALA A 639 17.75 19.27 -1.13
CA ALA A 639 18.02 20.66 -1.48
C ALA A 639 17.58 20.93 -2.93
N ALA A 640 17.95 20.06 -3.86
CA ALA A 640 17.50 20.14 -5.25
C ALA A 640 15.98 20.16 -5.37
N SER A 641 15.27 19.25 -4.68
CA SER A 641 13.80 19.22 -4.69
C SER A 641 13.16 20.46 -4.05
N HIS A 642 13.79 21.04 -3.04
CA HIS A 642 13.33 22.26 -2.39
C HIS A 642 13.41 23.44 -3.37
N VAL A 643 14.56 23.62 -4.00
CA VAL A 643 14.84 24.72 -4.93
C VAL A 643 14.09 24.57 -6.25
N TRP A 644 13.99 23.35 -6.78
CA TRP A 644 13.31 23.11 -8.06
C TRP A 644 11.87 23.61 -8.08
N THR A 645 11.14 23.49 -6.97
CA THR A 645 9.75 23.96 -6.89
C THR A 645 9.66 25.47 -7.10
N ASP A 646 10.59 26.22 -6.50
CA ASP A 646 10.63 27.69 -6.63
C ASP A 646 11.11 28.11 -8.03
N VAL A 647 12.06 27.37 -8.60
CA VAL A 647 12.59 27.62 -9.96
C VAL A 647 11.52 27.34 -11.01
N GLU A 648 10.84 26.19 -10.94
CA GLU A 648 9.85 25.75 -11.93
C GLU A 648 8.56 26.58 -11.91
N VAL A 649 8.08 26.98 -10.72
CA VAL A 649 6.77 27.64 -10.58
C VAL A 649 6.88 29.16 -10.52
N TYR A 650 7.91 29.69 -9.84
CA TYR A 650 8.01 31.11 -9.51
C TYR A 650 9.20 31.81 -10.17
N TYR A 651 10.04 31.11 -10.94
CA TYR A 651 11.31 31.62 -11.47
C TYR A 651 12.18 32.22 -10.37
N ARG A 652 12.18 31.56 -9.19
CA ARG A 652 12.92 32.00 -8.01
C ARG A 652 13.96 30.99 -7.57
N TRP A 653 15.09 31.48 -7.09
CA TRP A 653 16.12 30.71 -6.45
C TRP A 653 16.34 31.22 -5.03
N LEU A 654 16.06 30.41 -4.00
CA LEU A 654 16.22 30.79 -2.59
C LEU A 654 15.59 32.17 -2.23
N GLN A 655 14.37 32.41 -2.73
CA GLN A 655 13.60 33.67 -2.61
C GLN A 655 14.07 34.84 -3.50
N ILE A 656 15.18 34.67 -4.23
CA ILE A 656 15.68 35.64 -5.18
C ILE A 656 14.96 35.43 -6.52
N ASP A 657 14.43 36.50 -7.10
CA ASP A 657 13.79 36.47 -8.42
C ASP A 657 14.86 36.44 -9.52
N LEU A 658 14.85 35.39 -10.33
CA LEU A 658 15.86 35.17 -11.37
C LEU A 658 15.70 36.14 -12.55
N GLN A 659 14.53 36.76 -12.74
CA GLN A 659 14.25 37.66 -13.86
C GLN A 659 14.21 39.15 -13.47
N ALA A 660 14.49 39.49 -12.21
CA ALA A 660 14.36 40.86 -11.71
C ALA A 660 15.39 41.85 -12.28
N ARG A 661 16.53 41.37 -12.79
CA ARG A 661 17.66 42.19 -13.26
C ARG A 661 17.73 42.29 -14.79
N ASN A 662 16.57 42.48 -15.42
CA ASN A 662 16.48 42.73 -16.87
C ASN A 662 17.22 44.03 -17.25
N GLY A 663 18.43 43.89 -17.80
CA GLY A 663 19.26 45.01 -18.25
C GLY A 663 20.74 44.89 -17.89
N GLU A 664 21.09 43.99 -16.97
CA GLU A 664 22.49 43.64 -16.68
C GLU A 664 23.04 42.67 -17.74
N THR A 665 24.37 42.65 -17.90
CA THR A 665 25.06 41.70 -18.79
C THR A 665 25.11 40.30 -18.19
N SER A 666 25.27 39.26 -19.01
CA SER A 666 25.45 37.89 -18.52
C SER A 666 26.67 37.73 -17.59
N GLU A 667 27.71 38.55 -17.75
CA GLU A 667 28.87 38.57 -16.85
C GLU A 667 28.47 39.04 -15.44
N GLU A 668 27.78 40.18 -15.35
CA GLU A 668 27.32 40.77 -14.09
C GLU A 668 26.36 39.84 -13.34
N ILE A 669 25.49 39.13 -14.07
CA ILE A 669 24.53 38.18 -13.48
C ILE A 669 25.25 36.96 -12.87
N LEU A 670 26.26 36.41 -13.56
CA LEU A 670 27.05 35.28 -13.04
C LEU A 670 27.85 35.67 -11.79
N GLU A 671 28.43 36.86 -11.77
CA GLU A 671 29.12 37.41 -10.60
C GLU A 671 28.16 37.61 -9.43
N TRP A 672 27.01 38.24 -9.70
CA TRP A 672 25.98 38.49 -8.69
C TRP A 672 25.42 37.20 -8.07
N LEU A 673 25.09 36.18 -8.89
CA LEU A 673 24.62 34.89 -8.38
C LEU A 673 25.67 34.22 -7.48
N GLY A 674 26.95 34.34 -7.85
CA GLY A 674 28.07 33.85 -7.03
C GLY A 674 28.15 34.57 -5.68
N ASP A 675 28.05 35.89 -5.68
CA ASP A 675 28.13 36.71 -4.47
C ASP A 675 26.95 36.45 -3.52
N GLU A 676 25.72 36.37 -4.02
CA GLU A 676 24.53 36.04 -3.22
C GLU A 676 24.64 34.63 -2.61
N ALA A 677 25.11 33.67 -3.40
CA ALA A 677 25.38 32.32 -2.90
C ALA A 677 26.38 32.33 -1.74
N VAL A 678 27.47 33.09 -1.85
CA VAL A 678 28.46 33.24 -0.76
C VAL A 678 27.82 33.86 0.49
N GLN A 679 26.99 34.89 0.34
CA GLN A 679 26.30 35.53 1.48
C GLN A 679 25.41 34.54 2.23
N ILE A 680 24.62 33.74 1.51
CA ILE A 680 23.73 32.73 2.09
C ILE A 680 24.52 31.68 2.89
N VAL A 681 25.63 31.19 2.33
CA VAL A 681 26.50 30.21 2.99
C VAL A 681 27.13 30.79 4.26
N ILE A 682 27.64 32.03 4.20
CA ILE A 682 28.23 32.72 5.35
C ILE A 682 27.17 32.95 6.44
N GLN A 683 25.96 33.38 6.07
CA GLN A 683 24.87 33.62 7.01
C GLN A 683 24.47 32.34 7.75
N PHE A 684 24.36 31.22 7.02
CA PHE A 684 24.07 29.91 7.60
C PHE A 684 25.12 29.52 8.65
N LYS A 685 26.41 29.63 8.31
CA LYS A 685 27.52 29.26 9.22
C LYS A 685 27.63 30.17 10.45
N ARG A 686 27.22 31.45 10.35
CA ARG A 686 27.17 32.36 11.51
C ARG A 686 26.04 32.04 12.49
N SER A 687 25.04 31.25 12.09
CA SER A 687 23.94 30.88 12.98
C SER A 687 24.38 29.89 14.06
N LYS A 688 24.28 30.30 15.34
CA LYS A 688 24.73 29.50 16.51
C LYS A 688 23.72 28.46 17.00
N TYR A 689 22.50 28.48 16.48
CA TYR A 689 21.46 27.51 16.84
C TYR A 689 21.45 26.39 15.81
N GLY A 690 21.50 25.14 16.26
CA GLY A 690 21.47 23.95 15.39
C GLY A 690 20.43 24.13 14.28
N GLY A 691 20.92 24.26 13.03
CA GLY A 691 20.15 24.80 11.92
C GLY A 691 18.85 24.04 11.70
N MET A 692 17.78 24.79 11.46
CA MET A 692 16.53 24.23 10.96
C MET A 692 16.81 23.53 9.62
N ASP A 693 16.19 22.38 9.33
CA ASP A 693 16.47 21.58 8.12
C ASP A 693 16.53 22.43 6.84
N HIS A 694 15.64 23.42 6.68
CA HIS A 694 15.61 24.34 5.53
C HIS A 694 16.89 25.17 5.36
N SER A 695 17.49 25.64 6.46
CA SER A 695 18.70 26.46 6.40
C SER A 695 19.91 25.68 5.86
N VAL A 696 19.98 24.39 6.18
CA VAL A 696 21.00 23.46 5.65
C VAL A 696 20.78 23.25 4.14
N LEU A 697 19.54 23.03 3.71
CA LEU A 697 19.22 22.84 2.30
C LEU A 697 19.55 24.08 1.45
N ASN A 698 19.27 25.28 1.98
CA ASN A 698 19.61 26.53 1.32
C ASN A 698 21.12 26.70 1.17
N ALA A 699 21.89 26.40 2.23
CA ALA A 699 23.34 26.45 2.18
C ALA A 699 23.93 25.46 1.16
N ILE A 700 23.38 24.24 1.06
CA ILE A 700 23.79 23.25 0.06
C ILE A 700 23.57 23.78 -1.37
N SER A 701 22.38 24.32 -1.64
CA SER A 701 22.10 24.87 -2.95
C SER A 701 22.97 26.08 -3.26
N ALA A 702 23.19 26.97 -2.29
CA ALA A 702 24.06 28.13 -2.43
C ALA A 702 25.50 27.73 -2.76
N SER A 703 26.09 26.78 -2.03
CA SER A 703 27.43 26.28 -2.36
C SER A 703 27.53 25.74 -3.80
N SER A 704 26.51 25.00 -4.26
CA SER A 704 26.46 24.49 -5.64
C SER A 704 26.34 25.62 -6.67
N THR A 705 25.46 26.61 -6.43
CA THR A 705 25.31 27.79 -7.31
C THR A 705 26.59 28.59 -7.41
N TYR A 706 27.29 28.83 -6.30
CA TYR A 706 28.57 29.51 -6.31
C TYR A 706 29.60 28.78 -7.19
N ARG A 707 29.82 27.47 -6.93
CA ARG A 707 30.80 26.67 -7.69
C ARG A 707 30.53 26.69 -9.20
N ILE A 708 29.28 26.48 -9.59
CA ILE A 708 28.88 26.39 -10.99
C ILE A 708 28.91 27.75 -11.69
N SER A 709 28.36 28.81 -11.08
CA SER A 709 28.38 30.16 -11.66
C SER A 709 29.81 30.66 -11.89
N GLN A 710 30.70 30.48 -10.91
CA GLN A 710 32.11 30.87 -11.03
C GLN A 710 32.87 30.02 -12.04
N THR A 711 32.54 28.72 -12.16
CA THR A 711 33.14 27.87 -13.20
C THR A 711 32.76 28.33 -14.60
N ILE A 712 31.48 28.65 -14.82
CA ILE A 712 30.99 29.19 -16.10
C ILE A 712 31.64 30.53 -16.39
N LEU A 713 31.70 31.43 -15.40
CA LEU A 713 32.35 32.74 -15.52
C LEU A 713 33.82 32.62 -15.92
N LEU A 714 34.58 31.72 -15.27
CA LEU A 714 35.97 31.44 -15.62
C LEU A 714 36.11 30.88 -17.03
N HIS A 715 35.16 30.04 -17.47
CA HIS A 715 35.16 29.51 -18.83
C HIS A 715 34.96 30.64 -19.86
N CYS A 716 34.00 31.53 -19.65
CA CYS A 716 33.74 32.68 -20.52
C CYS A 716 34.94 33.63 -20.59
N LYS A 717 35.57 33.93 -19.44
CA LYS A 717 36.77 34.80 -19.37
C LYS A 717 38.01 34.23 -20.07
N LYS A 718 38.08 32.90 -20.28
CA LYS A 718 39.16 32.24 -21.02
C LYS A 718 38.98 32.29 -22.55
N GLN A 719 37.80 32.66 -23.04
CA GLN A 719 37.53 32.80 -24.47
C GLN A 719 38.06 34.15 -24.98
N GLU A 720 38.37 34.22 -26.28
CA GLU A 720 38.91 35.43 -26.91
C GLU A 720 37.89 36.58 -26.92
N ASN A 721 36.61 36.25 -27.05
CA ASN A 721 35.48 37.18 -26.95
C ASN A 721 34.44 36.64 -25.96
N TRP A 722 33.75 37.54 -25.26
CA TRP A 722 32.61 37.17 -24.42
C TRP A 722 31.48 36.59 -25.28
N PRO A 723 30.90 35.43 -24.93
CA PRO A 723 29.83 34.81 -25.72
C PRO A 723 28.54 35.63 -25.65
N THR A 724 27.69 35.55 -26.67
CA THR A 724 26.36 36.17 -26.58
C THR A 724 25.49 35.46 -25.55
N ASP A 725 24.43 36.12 -25.06
CA ASP A 725 23.53 35.51 -24.08
C ASP A 725 22.91 34.20 -24.60
N GLU A 726 22.53 34.16 -25.88
CA GLU A 726 22.02 32.94 -26.52
C GLU A 726 23.09 31.84 -26.66
N GLU A 727 24.34 32.21 -26.98
CA GLU A 727 25.45 31.24 -27.04
C GLU A 727 25.74 30.64 -25.67
N LEU A 728 25.72 31.47 -24.62
CA LEU A 728 25.88 31.04 -23.24
C LEU A 728 24.72 30.16 -22.77
N PHE A 729 23.48 30.52 -23.10
CA PHE A 729 22.30 29.71 -22.81
C PHE A 729 22.35 28.35 -23.51
N GLU A 730 22.80 28.31 -24.76
CA GLU A 730 22.96 27.07 -25.53
C GLU A 730 24.08 26.19 -24.94
N PHE A 731 25.18 26.82 -24.51
CA PHE A 731 26.27 26.14 -23.80
C PHE A 731 25.77 25.49 -22.50
N ILE A 732 25.08 26.22 -21.63
CA ILE A 732 24.51 25.67 -20.39
C ILE A 732 23.48 24.57 -20.68
N SER A 733 22.61 24.77 -21.68
CA SER A 733 21.65 23.76 -22.12
C SER A 733 22.33 22.46 -22.58
N THR A 734 23.49 22.58 -23.24
CA THR A 734 24.30 21.43 -23.67
C THR A 734 24.93 20.71 -22.48
N ILE A 735 25.44 21.44 -21.48
CA ILE A 735 25.93 20.85 -20.22
C ILE A 735 24.83 20.06 -19.53
N ILE A 736 23.63 20.63 -19.40
CA ILE A 736 22.47 19.94 -18.80
C ILE A 736 22.14 18.66 -19.60
N ALA A 737 22.15 18.72 -20.93
CA ALA A 737 21.88 17.57 -21.78
C ALA A 737 22.91 16.44 -21.59
N ASP A 738 24.21 16.77 -21.57
CA ASP A 738 25.32 15.85 -21.30
C ASP A 738 25.20 15.22 -19.90
N LEU A 739 24.90 16.03 -18.89
CA LEU A 739 24.69 15.61 -17.51
C LEU A 739 23.53 14.60 -17.39
N LEU A 740 22.38 14.92 -17.99
CA LEU A 740 21.22 14.03 -17.99
C LEU A 740 21.52 12.74 -18.75
N CYS A 741 22.22 12.81 -19.89
CA CYS A 741 22.66 11.63 -20.63
C CYS A 741 23.59 10.74 -19.80
N ALA A 742 24.58 11.32 -19.11
CA ALA A 742 25.48 10.58 -18.22
C ALA A 742 24.71 9.92 -17.08
N CYS A 743 23.80 10.65 -16.43
CA CYS A 743 22.93 10.10 -15.39
C CYS A 743 22.11 8.91 -15.93
N PHE A 744 21.50 9.04 -17.12
CA PHE A 744 20.63 8.03 -17.73
C PHE A 744 21.36 6.76 -18.18
N THR A 745 22.70 6.74 -18.24
CA THR A 745 23.46 5.50 -18.42
C THR A 745 23.14 4.46 -17.33
N ASN A 746 22.68 4.92 -16.16
CA ASN A 746 22.26 4.09 -15.04
C ASN A 746 20.85 3.49 -15.18
N LEU A 747 20.04 3.89 -16.17
CA LEU A 747 18.65 3.41 -16.33
C LEU A 747 18.54 1.88 -16.43
N PRO A 748 19.35 1.16 -17.25
CA PRO A 748 19.28 -0.31 -17.31
C PRO A 748 19.53 -0.96 -15.95
N ARG A 749 20.50 -0.44 -15.19
CA ARG A 749 20.84 -0.92 -13.85
C ARG A 749 19.67 -0.71 -12.89
N VAL A 750 19.12 0.51 -12.84
CA VAL A 750 18.01 0.87 -11.95
C VAL A 750 16.73 0.09 -12.27
N ILE A 751 16.39 -0.07 -13.55
CA ILE A 751 15.26 -0.90 -14.00
C ILE A 751 15.44 -2.35 -13.53
N THR A 752 16.65 -2.89 -13.66
CA THR A 752 16.99 -4.25 -13.21
C THR A 752 16.90 -4.38 -11.69
N MET A 753 17.46 -3.41 -10.94
CA MET A 753 17.40 -3.38 -9.47
C MET A 753 15.95 -3.35 -8.96
N LYS A 754 15.09 -2.51 -9.56
CA LYS A 754 13.66 -2.47 -9.23
C LYS A 754 12.93 -3.79 -9.53
N CYS A 755 13.43 -4.60 -10.47
CA CYS A 755 12.88 -5.94 -10.71
C CYS A 755 13.32 -6.98 -9.68
N HIS A 756 14.40 -6.73 -8.94
CA HIS A 756 15.02 -7.65 -7.98
C HIS A 756 14.54 -7.43 -6.53
N GLU A 757 13.46 -6.66 -6.33
CA GLU A 757 12.95 -6.30 -5.01
C GLU A 757 12.79 -7.53 -4.10
N HIS A 758 13.37 -7.48 -2.90
CA HIS A 758 13.43 -8.62 -2.00
C HIS A 758 12.16 -8.75 -1.16
N ALA A 759 11.53 -7.62 -0.81
CA ALA A 759 10.27 -7.61 -0.08
C ALA A 759 9.13 -8.07 -0.98
N ILE A 760 8.45 -9.16 -0.60
CA ILE A 760 7.37 -9.76 -1.40
C ILE A 760 6.25 -8.74 -1.64
N GLU A 761 5.97 -7.94 -0.62
CA GLU A 761 4.94 -6.91 -0.56
C GLU A 761 5.18 -5.76 -1.56
N GLU A 762 6.44 -5.45 -1.86
CA GLU A 762 6.82 -4.31 -2.69
C GLU A 762 7.12 -4.71 -4.15
N ARG A 763 7.41 -5.99 -4.41
CA ARG A 763 7.77 -6.52 -5.74
C ARG A 763 6.85 -6.09 -6.87
N GLU A 764 5.54 -6.29 -6.72
CA GLU A 764 4.58 -5.97 -7.79
C GLU A 764 4.65 -4.47 -8.15
N ASN A 765 4.69 -3.60 -7.14
CA ASN A 765 4.76 -2.16 -7.35
C ASN A 765 6.13 -1.76 -7.92
N SER A 766 7.23 -2.32 -7.41
CA SER A 766 8.59 -2.03 -7.88
C SER A 766 8.78 -2.42 -9.35
N ILE A 767 8.29 -3.60 -9.77
CA ILE A 767 8.31 -4.04 -11.18
C ILE A 767 7.39 -3.18 -12.05
N ARG A 768 6.22 -2.75 -11.54
CA ARG A 768 5.34 -1.82 -12.26
C ARG A 768 6.06 -0.49 -12.53
N THR A 769 6.75 0.05 -11.53
CA THR A 769 7.58 1.25 -11.70
C THR A 769 8.73 1.00 -12.70
N ALA A 770 9.38 -0.17 -12.64
CA ALA A 770 10.41 -0.55 -13.62
C ALA A 770 9.87 -0.60 -15.06
N ALA A 771 8.67 -1.15 -15.25
CA ALA A 771 8.00 -1.21 -16.55
C ALA A 771 7.62 0.18 -17.09
N GLN A 772 7.13 1.06 -16.21
CA GLN A 772 6.82 2.45 -16.55
C GLN A 772 8.08 3.21 -16.95
N LEU A 773 9.14 3.09 -16.15
CA LEU A 773 10.44 3.71 -16.40
C LEU A 773 11.01 3.23 -17.74
N LEU A 774 11.01 1.91 -17.98
CA LEU A 774 11.48 1.30 -19.22
C LEU A 774 10.70 1.77 -20.44
N GLY A 775 9.36 1.81 -20.36
CA GLY A 775 8.51 2.27 -21.45
C GLY A 775 8.81 3.72 -21.83
N ARG A 776 8.87 4.62 -20.84
CA ARG A 776 9.17 6.05 -21.05
C ARG A 776 10.60 6.29 -21.53
N SER A 777 11.57 5.45 -21.14
CA SER A 777 12.97 5.61 -21.52
C SER A 777 13.36 4.95 -22.85
N LYS A 778 12.41 4.39 -23.61
CA LYS A 778 12.68 3.63 -24.84
C LYS A 778 13.56 4.39 -25.85
N LYS A 779 13.28 5.66 -26.12
CA LYS A 779 14.09 6.48 -27.05
C LYS A 779 15.40 6.95 -26.41
N ILE A 780 15.40 7.25 -25.11
CA ILE A 780 16.62 7.60 -24.35
C ILE A 780 17.64 6.46 -24.47
N LEU A 781 17.22 5.20 -24.25
CA LEU A 781 18.07 4.02 -24.39
C LEU A 781 18.63 3.86 -25.81
N LYS A 782 17.90 4.28 -26.85
CA LYS A 782 18.42 4.28 -28.23
C LYS A 782 19.52 5.31 -28.44
N ILE A 783 19.36 6.52 -27.90
CA ILE A 783 20.40 7.56 -27.93
C ILE A 783 21.65 7.06 -27.21
N LEU A 784 21.50 6.52 -26.00
CA LEU A 784 22.63 6.02 -25.21
C LEU A 784 23.34 4.84 -25.86
N LYS A 785 22.60 3.93 -26.52
CA LYS A 785 23.19 2.80 -27.24
C LYS A 785 24.08 3.25 -28.41
N ALA A 786 23.81 4.41 -29.00
CA ALA A 786 24.64 4.96 -30.08
C ALA A 786 25.92 5.65 -29.58
N ARG A 787 26.08 5.83 -28.26
CA ARG A 787 27.22 6.53 -27.66
C ARG A 787 28.22 5.55 -27.07
N GLN A 788 29.50 5.93 -27.12
CA GLN A 788 30.56 5.19 -26.46
C GLN A 788 30.63 5.63 -24.99
N LEU A 789 30.58 4.67 -24.07
CA LEU A 789 30.70 4.94 -22.63
C LEU A 789 32.18 5.12 -22.24
N PRO A 790 32.48 5.98 -21.25
CA PRO A 790 33.80 6.01 -20.62
C PRO A 790 34.10 4.71 -19.87
N ASN A 791 35.39 4.42 -19.67
CA ASN A 791 35.84 3.22 -18.96
C ASN A 791 35.72 3.39 -17.43
N LEU A 792 34.48 3.39 -16.93
CA LEU A 792 34.17 3.40 -15.50
C LEU A 792 33.59 2.04 -15.08
N ASP A 793 33.87 1.62 -13.85
CA ASP A 793 33.18 0.49 -13.25
C ASP A 793 31.70 0.83 -12.99
N MET A 794 30.88 -0.22 -12.92
CA MET A 794 29.43 -0.11 -12.75
C MET A 794 28.99 0.71 -11.54
N ASP A 795 29.75 0.63 -10.44
CA ASP A 795 29.41 1.32 -9.20
C ASP A 795 29.81 2.78 -9.25
N SER A 796 30.89 3.12 -9.93
CA SER A 796 31.32 4.50 -10.14
C SER A 796 30.42 5.29 -11.10
N ILE A 797 29.84 4.66 -12.13
CA ILE A 797 28.94 5.32 -13.10
C ILE A 797 27.71 5.97 -12.45
N GLY A 798 27.31 5.54 -11.26
CA GLY A 798 26.18 6.11 -10.52
C GLY A 798 26.42 7.49 -9.92
N TYR A 799 27.68 7.89 -9.73
CA TYR A 799 28.04 9.05 -8.91
C TYR A 799 28.72 10.14 -9.72
N ILE A 800 28.16 11.35 -9.72
CA ILE A 800 28.65 12.49 -10.49
C ILE A 800 30.13 12.82 -10.19
N ASP A 801 30.54 12.78 -8.92
CA ASP A 801 31.93 13.03 -8.51
C ASP A 801 32.93 12.06 -9.17
N LYS A 802 32.50 10.82 -9.44
CA LYS A 802 33.34 9.81 -10.11
C LYS A 802 33.49 10.06 -11.60
N TRP A 803 32.47 10.65 -12.22
CA TRP A 803 32.59 11.12 -13.59
C TRP A 803 33.51 12.33 -13.69
N HIS A 804 33.41 13.27 -12.74
CA HIS A 804 34.25 14.46 -12.69
C HIS A 804 35.72 14.13 -12.47
N ALA A 805 36.02 13.11 -11.66
CA ALA A 805 37.38 12.63 -11.42
C ALA A 805 38.06 11.93 -12.63
N LEU A 806 37.36 11.76 -13.76
CA LEU A 806 37.95 11.14 -14.95
C LEU A 806 38.93 12.09 -15.66
N PRO A 807 40.09 11.60 -16.13
CA PRO A 807 40.93 12.35 -17.04
C PRO A 807 40.15 12.71 -18.31
N LYS A 808 40.28 13.95 -18.78
CA LYS A 808 39.63 14.43 -20.04
C LYS A 808 39.91 13.52 -21.25
N SER A 809 41.04 12.81 -21.27
CA SER A 809 41.43 11.86 -22.32
C SER A 809 40.65 10.53 -22.31
N GLN A 810 39.94 10.21 -21.23
CA GLN A 810 39.19 8.96 -21.07
C GLN A 810 37.70 9.10 -21.40
N ILE A 811 37.22 10.32 -21.67
CA ILE A 811 35.88 10.54 -22.20
C ILE A 811 35.95 10.50 -23.73
N PRO A 812 35.21 9.59 -24.40
CA PRO A 812 35.19 9.53 -25.85
C PRO A 812 34.67 10.83 -26.45
N ASN A 813 35.55 11.61 -27.07
CA ASN A 813 35.17 12.74 -27.91
C ASN A 813 34.62 12.20 -29.23
N CYS A 814 33.32 12.39 -29.50
CA CYS A 814 32.87 12.40 -30.89
C CYS A 814 33.28 13.75 -31.49
N CYS A 815 34.32 13.71 -32.34
CA CYS A 815 34.92 14.81 -33.11
C CYS A 815 34.06 16.07 -33.29
N PHE A 816 34.55 17.23 -32.83
CA PHE A 816 34.44 18.56 -33.48
C PHE A 816 35.11 19.63 -32.59
N SER A 817 36.41 19.52 -32.31
CA SER A 817 37.15 20.60 -31.64
C SER A 817 38.24 21.26 -32.50
N SER A 818 38.57 20.74 -33.69
CA SER A 818 39.61 21.37 -34.54
C SER A 818 39.08 22.31 -35.62
N ALA A 819 37.76 22.41 -35.84
CA ALA A 819 37.21 23.19 -36.95
C ALA A 819 36.79 24.64 -36.59
N ARG A 820 36.82 25.04 -35.31
CA ARG A 820 36.36 26.39 -34.90
C ARG A 820 37.46 27.46 -34.88
N SER A 821 38.73 27.08 -35.04
CA SER A 821 39.87 28.01 -34.98
C SER A 821 40.58 28.25 -36.32
N GLN A 822 39.98 27.91 -37.46
CA GLN A 822 40.51 28.29 -38.78
C GLN A 822 39.38 28.71 -39.72
N LEU A 823 38.86 29.92 -39.53
CA LEU A 823 38.11 30.59 -40.58
C LEU A 823 38.36 32.10 -40.55
N ALA A 824 39.62 32.51 -40.73
CA ALA A 824 39.99 33.86 -41.16
C ALA A 824 41.51 33.96 -41.42
N SER A 825 42.01 33.30 -42.48
CA SER A 825 43.20 33.79 -43.20
C SER A 825 43.49 32.91 -44.43
N SER A 826 43.05 33.34 -45.60
CA SER A 826 43.78 33.05 -46.83
C SER A 826 43.44 34.11 -47.88
N SER A 827 44.21 35.19 -47.84
CA SER A 827 44.39 36.09 -48.97
C SER A 827 45.03 35.33 -50.13
N SER A 828 44.53 35.62 -51.32
CA SER A 828 44.96 35.16 -52.63
C SER A 828 46.47 35.14 -52.86
N SER A 829 46.98 34.01 -53.34
CA SER A 829 48.13 33.97 -54.24
C SER A 829 47.99 32.76 -55.15
N GLU A 830 47.74 33.03 -56.43
CA GLU A 830 47.81 32.07 -57.53
C GLU A 830 49.20 31.45 -57.60
N SER A 831 49.28 30.13 -57.78
CA SER A 831 50.46 29.49 -58.33
C SER A 831 50.04 28.30 -59.21
N ILE A 832 50.35 28.45 -60.48
CA ILE A 832 50.13 27.56 -61.61
C ILE A 832 50.89 26.24 -61.41
N GLU A 833 50.21 25.10 -61.61
CA GLU A 833 50.82 23.78 -61.77
C GLU A 833 51.57 23.70 -63.10
N ILE A 834 52.85 23.29 -63.05
CA ILE A 834 53.55 22.70 -64.18
C ILE A 834 54.03 21.31 -63.74
N THR A 835 53.43 20.31 -64.36
CA THR A 835 53.77 18.89 -64.25
C THR A 835 55.07 18.59 -64.97
N VAL A 836 56.01 17.87 -64.34
CA VAL A 836 57.02 17.07 -65.05
C VAL A 836 57.26 15.76 -64.30
N VAL A 837 56.80 14.68 -64.96
CA VAL A 837 57.07 13.22 -64.86
C VAL A 837 56.95 12.54 -63.50
#